data_AF-A0A8D1D7M0-F1
#
_entry.id   AF-A0A8D1D7M0-F1
#
_cell.length_a   1.000
_cell.length_b   1.000
_cell.length_c   1.000
_cell.angle_alpha   90.00
_cell.angle_beta   90.00
_cell.angle_gamma   90.00
#
_symmetry.space_group_name_H-M   'P 1'
#
loop_
_entity.id
_entity.type
_entity.pdbx_description
1 polymer ?
#
loop_
_entity_poly.entity_id
_entity_poly.type
_entity_poly.pdbx_seq_one_letter_code
_entity_poly.pdbx_strand_id
1 'polypeptide(L)'
;IAGGKGTTKVDFLKKIEKEIQQKWDTEKVFEVNASDLEKQTSKDKYFVTFPYPYMNGRLHLGHTFSLSKCEFAVGYQRLKGKTCLYPFGLHCTGMPIKACADKLKREIELYGCPPDFPDEEEEEEEINAKTEDIILKDKAKGKKSKASAKTGSSKYQWDIMKSLGLSNEEIVKFSEAEHWLEYFPPLAIQDLKRMGLKVDWRRSFITTDVNPYYDSFVRWQFLTLRERNKIKFGKRYTIYSPKDGQPCMDHDRQTGEGVGPQEYTLIKLKVLEPYPCKLSGLKGKNVFLVAATLRPETMFGQTNCWVHPEIKYIGFETVNGDIFICTPRAARNMSYQGFTKDNGVVPVVKELMGEEILGASLSAPLTSYKVIYVLPMLTIKEDKGTGVVTSVPSDSPDDFAAFRDLKKKQALRAKYGIRDDMVLPFEPVPIIEIPGFGKLSAVTMCDELKVQSQNDREKLAEAKEKLYLKGFYDGIMLVDGFEGQKVQDVKKSIRNRMIDTGDAYAYMEPEKQVMSRSSDECVVALCDQWYLDYGEEKWKEQTCQCLKNLETFCEETRRNFEATLDWLQEHACSRTYGLGTRLPWDEQWLIESLSDSTIYMAFYTAAHLLQGGDIRGQAESPLGIRPQQMTKEVWDYIFFKEAPFPKTQIPKETLDQLKQEFEFWYPVDLRVSGKDLIPNHLSYFLYNHVAMWPEESDKWPVAVRANGHLLLNSEKVRLIAAQKVKILQKNFLRSGPANTFNDRVFAAKDKYRELAIEGMHRDLVFRFIEVQTLLLAPFCPHLCEHIWTLLGKPDSIMNASWPVAGPVDESLIRSSQYLMEVAHDLRLRLKNYMTPAKGKKPDKQPPQKPSHCTIYVAKDYPSWQHVTLSVLRSHFETSSGKLPDNKVIASELGNLPELKKYMKKVMPFVAMIKENLEKTGPRVLDLQLEFDEQAVLMENIVYLTNSLELERIEVKFASEAEDKVREDCCPGKPLNVFRTEPGVLVSLVNPQPFSGHFSAKIEIRQGDNRDSVIRRLMKVDRGIKDLSKVKLMRFDDPLLGPRRVPVLGKEHTEKTPISEQAVFHVDLTSKKVHLTENGLRADIGDTMIYLVH
;
A
#
# COMPACT_ATOMS: atom_id res chain seq x y z
N ILE A 1 -22.33 27.11 27.82
CA ILE A 1 -21.21 26.18 28.15
C ILE A 1 -21.70 24.75 27.89
N ALA A 2 -21.57 24.28 26.64
CA ALA A 2 -21.87 22.89 26.25
C ALA A 2 -21.16 22.60 24.91
N GLY A 3 -19.83 22.59 24.93
CA GLY A 3 -19.02 22.03 23.84
C GLY A 3 -18.93 20.51 23.98
N GLY A 4 -19.17 19.78 22.89
CA GLY A 4 -19.47 18.34 22.89
C GLY A 4 -18.44 17.42 23.55
N LYS A 5 -18.95 16.32 24.14
CA LYS A 5 -18.22 15.22 24.81
C LYS A 5 -17.09 14.52 24.00
N GLY A 6 -16.84 14.94 22.75
CA GLY A 6 -15.84 14.36 21.85
C GLY A 6 -14.46 15.02 21.90
N THR A 7 -14.36 16.31 22.27
CA THR A 7 -13.08 17.04 22.34
C THR A 7 -12.30 16.70 23.61
N THR A 8 -12.98 16.59 24.75
CA THR A 8 -12.36 16.30 26.06
C THR A 8 -11.61 14.97 26.11
N LYS A 9 -12.12 13.92 25.46
CA LYS A 9 -11.44 12.61 25.39
C LYS A 9 -10.10 12.67 24.68
N VAL A 10 -10.02 13.45 23.61
CA VAL A 10 -8.79 13.61 22.83
C VAL A 10 -7.77 14.43 23.63
N ASP A 11 -8.21 15.44 24.36
CA ASP A 11 -7.31 16.26 25.18
C ASP A 11 -6.79 15.48 26.39
N PHE A 12 -7.58 14.57 26.95
CA PHE A 12 -7.11 13.61 27.97
C PHE A 12 -5.98 12.72 27.44
N LEU A 13 -6.12 12.14 26.24
CA LEU A 13 -5.06 11.33 25.62
C LEU A 13 -3.79 12.15 25.37
N LYS A 14 -3.91 13.38 24.86
CA LYS A 14 -2.75 14.26 24.64
C LYS A 14 -2.02 14.60 25.92
N LYS A 15 -2.74 14.72 27.04
CA LYS A 15 -2.13 14.97 28.35
C LYS A 15 -1.24 13.79 28.74
N ILE A 16 -1.79 12.57 28.68
CA ILE A 16 -1.04 11.33 28.95
C ILE A 16 0.16 11.20 28.01
N GLU A 17 -0.03 11.40 26.71
CA GLU A 17 1.05 11.32 25.72
C GLU A 17 2.24 12.22 26.09
N LYS A 18 1.98 13.49 26.42
CA LYS A 18 3.03 14.44 26.80
C LYS A 18 3.76 14.03 28.08
N GLU A 19 3.02 13.64 29.11
CA GLU A 19 3.60 13.24 30.41
C GLU A 19 4.50 12.01 30.23
N ILE A 20 4.03 11.01 29.48
CA ILE A 20 4.79 9.78 29.22
C ILE A 20 5.99 10.03 28.30
N GLN A 21 5.84 10.87 27.27
CA GLN A 21 6.96 11.25 26.39
C GLN A 21 8.07 11.94 27.17
N GLN A 22 7.71 12.86 28.07
CA GLN A 22 8.66 13.54 28.94
C GLN A 22 9.38 12.56 29.87
N LYS A 23 8.65 11.59 30.44
CA LYS A 23 9.23 10.52 31.25
C LYS A 23 10.26 9.73 30.45
N TRP A 24 9.91 9.24 29.26
CA TRP A 24 10.81 8.45 28.42
C TRP A 24 12.06 9.22 27.97
N ASP A 25 11.94 10.50 27.63
CA ASP A 25 13.07 11.34 27.23
C ASP A 25 14.01 11.61 28.42
N THR A 26 13.45 11.79 29.63
CA THR A 26 14.23 12.02 30.86
C THR A 26 14.95 10.75 31.32
N GLU A 27 14.26 9.60 31.27
CA GLU A 27 14.81 8.28 31.63
C GLU A 27 15.67 7.68 30.51
N LYS A 28 15.71 8.31 29.33
CA LYS A 28 16.50 7.89 28.16
C LYS A 28 16.27 6.43 27.74
N VAL A 29 15.03 5.95 27.89
CA VAL A 29 14.65 4.53 27.75
C VAL A 29 14.91 3.91 26.36
N PHE A 30 15.17 4.74 25.35
CA PHE A 30 15.45 4.31 23.98
C PHE A 30 16.91 4.54 23.54
N GLU A 31 17.75 5.14 24.39
CA GLU A 31 19.20 5.23 24.15
C GLU A 31 19.83 3.85 24.39
N VAL A 32 20.43 3.26 23.36
CA VAL A 32 21.04 1.91 23.45
C VAL A 32 22.52 1.97 23.03
N ASN A 33 23.39 1.29 23.78
CA ASN A 33 24.82 1.15 23.50
C ASN A 33 25.17 -0.34 23.45
N ALA A 34 25.94 -0.78 22.46
CA ALA A 34 26.40 -2.16 22.31
C ALA A 34 27.26 -2.62 23.50
N SER A 35 28.10 -1.73 24.04
CA SER A 35 29.02 -2.00 25.16
C SER A 35 28.33 -2.42 26.46
N ASP A 36 27.11 -1.92 26.72
CA ASP A 36 26.30 -2.30 27.87
C ASP A 36 25.62 -3.67 27.69
N LEU A 37 25.44 -4.09 26.44
CA LEU A 37 24.61 -5.22 26.03
C LEU A 37 25.40 -6.49 25.78
N GLU A 38 26.66 -6.39 25.35
CA GLU A 38 27.54 -7.55 25.15
C GLU A 38 27.84 -8.29 26.48
N LYS A 39 27.79 -7.58 27.61
CA LYS A 39 27.86 -8.17 28.95
C LYS A 39 26.61 -8.99 29.34
N GLN A 40 25.50 -8.82 28.59
CA GLN A 40 24.25 -9.54 28.77
C GLN A 40 24.10 -10.56 27.63
N THR A 41 24.83 -11.67 27.71
CA THR A 41 24.97 -12.74 26.70
C THR A 41 23.67 -13.43 26.25
N SER A 42 22.50 -12.97 26.71
CA SER A 42 21.19 -13.63 26.54
C SER A 42 20.17 -12.87 25.66
N LYS A 43 20.50 -11.73 25.05
CA LYS A 43 19.54 -10.91 24.28
C LYS A 43 19.99 -10.65 22.85
N ASP A 44 19.31 -11.26 21.87
CA ASP A 44 19.52 -10.99 20.44
C ASP A 44 19.29 -9.51 20.11
N LYS A 45 20.10 -8.96 19.20
CA LYS A 45 19.91 -7.60 18.65
C LYS A 45 18.75 -7.55 17.64
N TYR A 46 18.21 -6.35 17.44
CA TYR A 46 17.24 -6.06 16.38
C TYR A 46 17.40 -4.63 15.85
N PHE A 47 18.08 -4.50 14.72
CA PHE A 47 18.38 -3.24 14.05
C PHE A 47 17.44 -2.99 12.87
N VAL A 48 16.57 -1.99 13.01
CA VAL A 48 15.62 -1.61 11.96
C VAL A 48 15.89 -0.23 11.43
N THR A 49 15.61 -0.01 10.14
CA THR A 49 15.78 1.31 9.51
C THR A 49 14.59 1.69 8.64
N PHE A 50 14.28 2.99 8.65
CA PHE A 50 13.42 3.63 7.67
C PHE A 50 14.31 4.48 6.73
N PRO A 51 14.09 4.47 5.40
CA PRO A 51 14.73 5.40 4.50
C PRO A 51 14.52 6.84 4.97
N TYR A 52 15.59 7.54 5.32
CA TYR A 52 15.48 8.92 5.78
C TYR A 52 14.67 9.77 4.77
N PRO A 53 13.73 10.60 5.23
CA PRO A 53 12.91 11.41 4.35
C PRO A 53 13.66 12.68 3.91
N TYR A 54 13.30 13.22 2.74
CA TYR A 54 13.79 14.52 2.27
C TYR A 54 13.28 15.68 3.14
N MET A 55 14.16 16.64 3.42
CA MET A 55 13.91 17.80 4.29
C MET A 55 13.45 19.06 3.53
N ASN A 56 12.74 18.88 2.41
CA ASN A 56 12.14 19.97 1.64
C ASN A 56 10.72 20.36 2.14
N GLY A 57 10.36 19.95 3.36
CA GLY A 57 9.05 20.19 3.95
C GLY A 57 8.83 19.36 5.22
N ARG A 58 7.63 19.49 5.82
CA ARG A 58 7.24 18.64 6.95
C ARG A 58 6.85 17.23 6.50
N LEU A 59 7.03 16.26 7.41
CA LEU A 59 6.63 14.88 7.16
C LEU A 59 5.09 14.75 7.07
N HIS A 60 4.61 14.22 5.95
CA HIS A 60 3.19 13.91 5.75
C HIS A 60 2.80 12.49 6.18
N LEU A 61 1.51 12.18 6.16
CA LEU A 61 0.94 10.92 6.64
C LEU A 61 1.45 9.66 5.92
N GLY A 62 1.84 9.76 4.65
CA GLY A 62 2.48 8.65 3.92
C GLY A 62 3.83 8.20 4.53
N HIS A 63 4.61 9.14 5.08
CA HIS A 63 5.86 8.83 5.77
C HIS A 63 5.55 8.09 7.07
N THR A 64 4.64 8.62 7.88
CA THR A 64 4.26 8.03 9.17
C THR A 64 3.65 6.63 9.01
N PHE A 65 2.86 6.38 7.96
CA PHE A 65 2.37 5.04 7.63
C PHE A 65 3.51 4.04 7.33
N SER A 66 4.50 4.46 6.54
CA SER A 66 5.61 3.58 6.16
C SER A 66 6.54 3.31 7.34
N LEU A 67 6.95 4.35 8.08
CA LEU A 67 7.80 4.20 9.27
C LEU A 67 7.09 3.50 10.44
N SER A 68 5.75 3.51 10.50
CA SER A 68 4.99 2.82 11.56
C SER A 68 5.30 1.34 11.64
N LYS A 69 5.71 0.73 10.53
CA LYS A 69 6.04 -0.71 10.47
C LYS A 69 7.30 -1.03 11.27
N CYS A 70 8.33 -0.18 11.20
CA CYS A 70 9.52 -0.28 12.03
C CYS A 70 9.16 -0.05 13.51
N GLU A 71 8.39 1.01 13.79
CA GLU A 71 7.96 1.37 15.14
C GLU A 71 7.21 0.23 15.86
N PHE A 72 6.27 -0.41 15.17
CA PHE A 72 5.53 -1.55 15.71
C PHE A 72 6.43 -2.78 15.86
N ALA A 73 7.34 -3.02 14.90
CA ALA A 73 8.29 -4.12 14.97
C ALA A 73 9.19 -4.00 16.20
N VAL A 74 9.76 -2.82 16.49
CA VAL A 74 10.63 -2.65 17.67
C VAL A 74 9.86 -2.64 18.99
N GLY A 75 8.61 -2.18 19.00
CA GLY A 75 7.72 -2.32 20.15
C GLY A 75 7.45 -3.79 20.47
N TYR A 76 7.17 -4.60 19.45
CA TYR A 76 6.95 -6.04 19.60
C TYR A 76 8.22 -6.81 19.98
N GLN A 77 9.33 -6.60 19.27
CA GLN A 77 10.57 -7.33 19.50
C GLN A 77 11.20 -7.03 20.86
N ARG A 78 11.01 -5.81 21.39
CA ARG A 78 11.43 -5.46 22.76
C ARG A 78 10.68 -6.29 23.81
N LEU A 79 9.36 -6.47 23.66
CA LEU A 79 8.59 -7.39 24.53
C LEU A 79 9.08 -8.84 24.38
N LYS A 80 9.53 -9.25 23.19
CA LYS A 80 10.12 -10.58 22.95
C LYS A 80 11.53 -10.73 23.53
N GLY A 81 12.07 -9.69 24.17
CA GLY A 81 13.37 -9.71 24.86
C GLY A 81 14.55 -9.27 23.99
N LYS A 82 14.32 -8.90 22.72
CA LYS A 82 15.39 -8.40 21.84
C LYS A 82 15.78 -6.97 22.20
N THR A 83 17.06 -6.66 22.02
CA THR A 83 17.53 -5.29 22.15
C THR A 83 17.39 -4.55 20.82
N CYS A 84 16.48 -3.57 20.77
CA CYS A 84 16.11 -2.90 19.53
C CYS A 84 16.88 -1.59 19.32
N LEU A 85 17.54 -1.45 18.18
CA LEU A 85 18.05 -0.18 17.66
C LEU A 85 17.14 0.32 16.54
N TYR A 86 16.56 1.49 16.74
CA TYR A 86 15.81 2.22 15.71
C TYR A 86 16.33 3.66 15.63
N PRO A 87 17.24 3.97 14.72
CA PRO A 87 17.76 5.32 14.53
C PRO A 87 17.01 6.03 13.39
N PHE A 88 17.15 7.35 13.30
CA PHE A 88 16.46 8.16 12.29
C PHE A 88 17.31 9.34 11.80
N GLY A 89 17.73 9.29 10.54
CA GLY A 89 18.47 10.35 9.82
C GLY A 89 17.54 11.20 8.96
N LEU A 90 18.08 12.28 8.40
CA LEU A 90 17.30 13.33 7.73
C LEU A 90 17.99 13.72 6.42
N HIS A 91 17.36 13.45 5.28
CA HIS A 91 17.98 13.60 3.97
C HIS A 91 17.94 15.05 3.50
N CYS A 92 19.11 15.65 3.36
CA CYS A 92 19.26 17.01 2.82
C CYS A 92 20.01 17.02 1.48
N THR A 93 20.66 15.92 1.11
CA THR A 93 21.33 15.76 -0.19
C THR A 93 20.32 15.83 -1.32
N GLY A 94 20.70 16.47 -2.41
CA GLY A 94 19.93 16.56 -3.64
C GLY A 94 19.50 17.98 -3.97
N MET A 95 18.74 18.06 -5.06
CA MET A 95 18.34 19.31 -5.70
C MET A 95 17.00 19.90 -5.21
N PRO A 96 16.00 19.13 -4.69
CA PRO A 96 14.69 19.71 -4.36
C PRO A 96 14.73 20.90 -3.41
N ILE A 97 15.61 20.89 -2.40
CA ILE A 97 15.73 21.99 -1.43
C ILE A 97 16.26 23.24 -2.13
N LYS A 98 17.38 23.12 -2.85
CA LYS A 98 18.02 24.25 -3.56
C LYS A 98 17.12 24.80 -4.67
N ALA A 99 16.43 23.94 -5.41
CA ALA A 99 15.47 24.34 -6.44
C ALA A 99 14.28 25.11 -5.85
N CYS A 100 13.75 24.70 -4.70
CA CYS A 100 12.69 25.43 -4.00
C CYS A 100 13.18 26.79 -3.47
N ALA A 101 14.40 26.85 -2.92
CA ALA A 101 15.03 28.07 -2.44
C ALA A 101 15.23 29.08 -3.59
N ASP A 102 15.81 28.64 -4.71
CA ASP A 102 16.07 29.51 -5.86
C ASP A 102 14.76 29.95 -6.55
N LYS A 103 13.72 29.10 -6.59
CA LYS A 103 12.38 29.50 -7.05
C LYS A 103 11.80 30.60 -6.17
N LEU A 104 11.87 30.45 -4.85
CA LEU A 104 11.39 31.44 -3.90
C LEU A 104 12.17 32.76 -4.02
N LYS A 105 13.49 32.67 -4.14
CA LYS A 105 14.38 33.82 -4.36
C LYS A 105 13.97 34.61 -5.60
N ARG A 106 13.74 33.91 -6.72
CA ARG A 106 13.28 34.52 -7.97
C ARG A 106 11.91 35.17 -7.84
N GLU A 107 10.96 34.54 -7.14
CA GLU A 107 9.64 35.13 -6.89
C GLU A 107 9.75 36.43 -6.07
N ILE A 108 10.61 36.45 -5.04
CA ILE A 108 10.85 37.64 -4.21
C ILE A 108 11.53 38.75 -5.02
N GLU A 109 12.52 38.42 -5.84
CA GLU A 109 13.24 39.39 -6.69
C GLU A 109 12.35 40.00 -7.78
N LEU A 110 11.43 39.22 -8.36
CA LEU A 110 10.55 39.67 -9.44
C LEU A 110 9.30 40.43 -8.95
N TYR A 111 8.70 39.97 -7.86
CA TYR A 111 7.36 40.42 -7.44
C TYR A 111 7.35 41.17 -6.09
N GLY A 112 8.48 41.18 -5.36
CA GLY A 112 8.61 41.86 -4.07
C GLY A 112 8.30 40.97 -2.86
N CYS A 113 8.23 41.60 -1.67
CA CYS A 113 7.95 40.93 -0.39
C CYS A 113 6.99 41.79 0.48
N PRO A 114 5.68 41.47 0.55
CA PRO A 114 5.01 40.33 -0.08
C PRO A 114 4.99 40.45 -1.62
N PRO A 115 5.04 39.32 -2.35
CA PRO A 115 5.04 39.32 -3.80
C PRO A 115 3.66 39.73 -4.34
N ASP A 116 3.67 40.58 -5.37
CA ASP A 116 2.50 40.94 -6.16
C ASP A 116 2.52 40.18 -7.50
N PHE A 117 1.72 39.11 -7.58
CA PHE A 117 1.67 38.25 -8.76
C PHE A 117 0.67 38.81 -9.79
N PRO A 118 0.96 38.71 -11.10
CA PRO A 118 0.03 39.16 -12.13
C PRO A 118 -1.30 38.40 -12.08
N ASP A 119 -2.42 39.12 -12.16
CA ASP A 119 -3.75 38.56 -12.40
C ASP A 119 -3.78 37.96 -13.81
N GLU A 120 -3.80 36.64 -13.93
CA GLU A 120 -3.98 35.95 -15.22
C GLU A 120 -5.42 35.43 -15.30
N GLU A 121 -6.11 35.77 -16.39
CA GLU A 121 -7.38 35.18 -16.80
C GLU A 121 -7.23 33.65 -16.82
N GLU A 122 -8.20 32.94 -16.22
CA GLU A 122 -8.31 31.49 -16.37
C GLU A 122 -8.55 31.18 -17.86
N GLU A 123 -7.48 30.98 -18.64
CA GLU A 123 -7.59 30.21 -19.87
C GLU A 123 -7.98 28.79 -19.43
N GLU A 124 -9.29 28.52 -19.46
CA GLU A 124 -9.82 27.17 -19.52
C GLU A 124 -9.24 26.50 -20.77
N GLU A 125 -8.04 25.91 -20.65
CA GLU A 125 -7.63 24.86 -21.56
C GLU A 125 -8.63 23.73 -21.38
N GLU A 126 -9.63 23.68 -22.28
CA GLU A 126 -10.40 22.48 -22.53
C GLU A 126 -9.42 21.34 -22.78
N ILE A 127 -9.19 20.53 -21.75
CA ILE A 127 -8.55 19.22 -21.90
C ILE A 127 -9.50 18.40 -22.77
N ASN A 128 -9.29 18.47 -24.08
CA ASN A 128 -9.83 17.51 -25.03
C ASN A 128 -9.23 16.15 -24.68
N ALA A 129 -9.94 15.43 -23.82
CA ALA A 129 -9.73 14.02 -23.55
C ALA A 129 -10.06 13.24 -24.81
N LYS A 130 -9.12 13.14 -25.76
CA LYS A 130 -9.09 12.17 -26.89
C LYS A 130 -7.81 12.32 -27.73
N THR A 131 -6.67 11.86 -27.23
CA THR A 131 -5.61 11.29 -28.08
C THR A 131 -4.67 10.44 -27.23
N GLU A 132 -5.02 9.15 -27.06
CA GLU A 132 -4.04 8.16 -26.60
C GLU A 132 -3.16 7.78 -27.79
N ASP A 133 -1.99 8.42 -27.93
CA ASP A 133 -0.91 7.90 -28.78
C ASP A 133 -0.34 6.64 -28.11
N ILE A 134 -0.47 5.51 -28.80
CA ILE A 134 -0.12 4.19 -28.29
C ILE A 134 1.38 3.95 -28.48
N ILE A 135 2.10 3.88 -27.35
CA ILE A 135 3.46 3.34 -27.28
C ILE A 135 3.39 2.01 -26.49
N LEU A 136 4.00 1.00 -27.09
CA LEU A 136 4.35 -0.32 -26.56
C LEU A 136 4.37 -0.42 -25.03
N LYS A 137 3.41 -1.19 -24.50
CA LYS A 137 3.41 -1.68 -23.11
C LYS A 137 4.36 -2.88 -22.99
N ASP A 138 5.52 -2.68 -22.40
CA ASP A 138 6.09 -3.73 -21.57
C ASP A 138 5.21 -3.92 -20.34
N LYS A 139 4.78 -5.15 -20.08
CA LYS A 139 3.90 -5.55 -18.97
C LYS A 139 4.53 -5.39 -17.57
N ALA A 140 5.51 -4.49 -17.40
CA ALA A 140 6.17 -4.18 -16.13
C ALA A 140 6.06 -2.69 -15.70
N LYS A 141 5.37 -1.82 -16.45
CA LYS A 141 5.15 -0.41 -16.01
C LYS A 141 3.81 -0.25 -15.29
N GLY A 142 3.89 -0.08 -13.96
CA GLY A 142 2.76 0.34 -13.12
C GLY A 142 2.08 1.61 -13.65
N LYS A 143 0.75 1.65 -13.60
CA LYS A 143 -0.08 2.77 -14.07
C LYS A 143 0.48 4.14 -13.64
N LYS A 144 0.72 4.99 -14.64
CA LYS A 144 1.02 6.44 -14.59
C LYS A 144 0.39 7.12 -13.37
N SER A 145 1.18 7.75 -12.48
CA SER A 145 0.73 8.94 -11.72
C SER A 145 1.86 9.64 -10.93
N LYS A 146 2.60 10.56 -11.57
CA LYS A 146 3.38 11.58 -10.82
C LYS A 146 3.19 13.03 -11.30
N ALA A 147 2.88 13.28 -12.58
CA ALA A 147 2.84 14.66 -13.11
C ALA A 147 1.49 15.43 -12.96
N SER A 148 0.33 14.78 -12.82
CA SER A 148 -0.97 15.50 -12.62
C SER A 148 -1.33 15.68 -11.12
N ALA A 149 -0.41 15.38 -10.20
CA ALA A 149 -0.71 15.29 -8.77
C ALA A 149 0.06 16.28 -7.87
N LYS A 150 0.78 17.26 -8.46
CA LYS A 150 1.55 18.29 -7.73
C LYS A 150 0.92 19.70 -7.72
N THR A 151 -0.26 19.91 -8.30
CA THR A 151 -1.00 21.17 -8.11
C THR A 151 -1.75 21.13 -6.77
N GLY A 152 -1.06 21.54 -5.70
CA GLY A 152 -1.74 22.24 -4.60
C GLY A 152 -2.35 23.53 -5.15
N SER A 153 -3.36 24.09 -4.48
CA SER A 153 -4.15 25.23 -4.97
C SER A 153 -3.36 26.55 -5.18
N SER A 154 -2.04 26.55 -5.09
CA SER A 154 -1.18 27.72 -5.29
C SER A 154 -0.03 27.43 -6.26
N LYS A 155 0.07 28.24 -7.33
CA LYS A 155 1.08 28.16 -8.40
C LYS A 155 2.48 28.55 -7.92
N TYR A 156 2.56 29.44 -6.92
CA TYR A 156 3.79 30.05 -6.43
C TYR A 156 4.36 29.36 -5.17
N GLN A 157 5.68 29.38 -5.04
CA GLN A 157 6.38 28.82 -3.88
C GLN A 157 6.10 29.64 -2.61
N TRP A 158 6.02 30.96 -2.73
CA TRP A 158 5.67 31.85 -1.63
C TRP A 158 4.37 31.45 -0.92
N ASP A 159 3.31 31.18 -1.68
CA ASP A 159 2.01 30.78 -1.14
C ASP A 159 2.07 29.44 -0.40
N ILE A 160 2.86 28.49 -0.90
CA ILE A 160 3.10 27.21 -0.23
C ILE A 160 3.77 27.46 1.13
N MET A 161 4.79 28.32 1.17
CA MET A 161 5.46 28.68 2.41
C MET A 161 4.52 29.40 3.39
N LYS A 162 3.64 30.27 2.87
CA LYS A 162 2.61 30.94 3.67
C LYS A 162 1.58 29.95 4.25
N SER A 163 1.21 28.93 3.49
CA SER A 163 0.30 27.86 3.94
C SER A 163 0.86 27.02 5.11
N LEU A 164 2.19 27.02 5.29
CA LEU A 164 2.85 26.41 6.45
C LEU A 164 2.71 27.25 7.74
N GLY A 165 2.11 28.45 7.64
CA GLY A 165 1.90 29.36 8.76
C GLY A 165 3.08 30.29 9.05
N LEU A 166 4.01 30.44 8.10
CA LEU A 166 5.18 31.31 8.25
C LEU A 166 4.81 32.80 8.11
N SER A 167 5.46 33.65 8.89
CA SER A 167 5.40 35.11 8.70
C SER A 167 6.13 35.54 7.43
N ASN A 168 5.83 36.73 6.89
CA ASN A 168 6.47 37.19 5.64
C ASN A 168 8.00 37.32 5.81
N GLU A 169 8.46 37.83 6.96
CA GLU A 169 9.88 38.01 7.28
C GLU A 169 10.64 36.67 7.41
N GLU A 170 9.96 35.61 7.87
CA GLU A 170 10.56 34.28 7.94
C GLU A 170 10.68 33.64 6.56
N ILE A 171 9.70 33.83 5.67
CA ILE A 171 9.71 33.24 4.32
C ILE A 171 10.93 33.71 3.53
N VAL A 172 11.32 34.99 3.65
CA VAL A 172 12.48 35.55 2.94
C VAL A 172 13.77 34.76 3.24
N LYS A 173 13.96 34.27 4.47
CA LYS A 173 15.14 33.50 4.86
C LYS A 173 15.28 32.17 4.12
N PHE A 174 14.19 31.62 3.60
CA PHE A 174 14.19 30.38 2.80
C PHE A 174 14.69 30.59 1.35
N SER A 175 15.09 31.81 0.97
CA SER A 175 15.78 32.06 -0.29
C SER A 175 17.16 31.38 -0.34
N GLU A 176 17.78 31.13 0.81
CA GLU A 176 19.03 30.39 0.94
C GLU A 176 18.75 28.97 1.47
N ALA A 177 19.41 27.98 0.88
CA ALA A 177 19.09 26.56 1.11
C ALA A 177 19.50 26.10 2.52
N GLU A 178 20.51 26.73 3.11
CA GLU A 178 21.02 26.47 4.45
C GLU A 178 19.92 26.68 5.50
N HIS A 179 19.05 27.67 5.33
CA HIS A 179 17.96 27.92 6.28
C HIS A 179 16.95 26.76 6.31
N TRP A 180 16.78 26.02 5.20
CA TRP A 180 15.93 24.83 5.17
C TRP A 180 16.50 23.72 6.07
N LEU A 181 17.82 23.55 6.06
CA LEU A 181 18.56 22.60 6.89
C LEU A 181 18.52 22.97 8.37
N GLU A 182 18.32 24.25 8.70
CA GLU A 182 18.12 24.71 10.07
C GLU A 182 16.68 24.57 10.54
N TYR A 183 15.70 24.71 9.64
CA TYR A 183 14.30 24.78 9.99
C TYR A 183 13.59 23.42 10.01
N PHE A 184 13.67 22.65 8.92
CA PHE A 184 12.88 21.41 8.79
C PHE A 184 13.41 20.23 9.60
N PRO A 185 14.74 19.97 9.67
CA PRO A 185 15.27 18.84 10.43
C PRO A 185 14.89 18.86 11.93
N PRO A 186 15.01 19.98 12.68
CA PRO A 186 14.57 20.02 14.07
C PRO A 186 13.06 19.80 14.23
N LEU A 187 12.25 20.35 13.31
CA LEU A 187 10.80 20.15 13.31
C LEU A 187 10.41 18.69 13.04
N ALA A 188 11.13 18.00 12.16
CA ALA A 188 10.92 16.57 11.91
C ALA A 188 11.21 15.76 13.17
N ILE A 189 12.32 16.01 13.88
CA ILE A 189 12.63 15.36 15.16
C ILE A 189 11.55 15.65 16.20
N GLN A 190 11.13 16.91 16.33
CA GLN A 190 10.07 17.30 17.26
C GLN A 190 8.75 16.57 16.96
N ASP A 191 8.34 16.51 15.69
CA ASP A 191 7.12 15.85 15.26
C ASP A 191 7.17 14.32 15.51
N LEU A 192 8.34 13.69 15.31
CA LEU A 192 8.54 12.27 15.56
C LEU A 192 8.64 11.93 17.06
N LYS A 193 9.32 12.75 17.88
CA LYS A 193 9.30 12.64 19.35
C LYS A 193 7.88 12.76 19.89
N ARG A 194 7.10 13.71 19.36
CA ARG A 194 5.69 13.90 19.70
C ARG A 194 4.79 12.73 19.28
N MET A 195 5.17 11.97 18.27
CA MET A 195 4.49 10.72 17.91
C MET A 195 4.82 9.59 18.89
N GLY A 196 5.92 9.69 19.65
CA GLY A 196 6.38 8.71 20.63
C GLY A 196 7.15 7.55 20.01
N LEU A 197 7.93 7.80 18.96
CA LEU A 197 8.75 6.76 18.34
C LEU A 197 9.87 6.30 19.28
N LYS A 198 10.18 5.00 19.22
CA LYS A 198 11.21 4.35 20.05
C LYS A 198 12.62 4.53 19.47
N VAL A 199 13.02 5.78 19.25
CA VAL A 199 14.24 6.16 18.51
C VAL A 199 15.36 6.60 19.45
N ASP A 200 16.59 6.18 19.16
CA ASP A 200 17.81 6.75 19.76
C ASP A 200 18.22 8.02 19.00
N TRP A 201 17.82 9.18 19.52
CA TRP A 201 18.01 10.49 18.88
C TRP A 201 19.46 10.94 18.82
N ARG A 202 20.36 10.35 19.62
CA ARG A 202 21.80 10.65 19.57
C ARG A 202 22.40 10.23 18.22
N ARG A 203 21.75 9.30 17.52
CA ARG A 203 22.16 8.74 16.22
C ARG A 203 21.54 9.48 15.03
N SER A 204 20.80 10.57 15.25
CA SER A 204 20.21 11.39 14.19
C SER A 204 21.24 12.35 13.58
N PHE A 205 21.14 12.55 12.25
CA PHE A 205 22.08 13.38 11.48
C PHE A 205 21.45 13.93 10.19
N ILE A 206 22.06 14.97 9.61
CA ILE A 206 21.80 15.45 8.23
C ILE A 206 22.91 14.98 7.27
N THR A 207 22.64 15.00 5.96
CA THR A 207 23.42 14.24 4.97
C THR A 207 24.33 15.06 4.03
N THR A 208 24.33 16.39 4.11
CA THR A 208 25.16 17.21 3.21
C THR A 208 26.55 17.44 3.80
N ASP A 209 27.44 18.09 3.04
CA ASP A 209 28.74 18.59 3.50
C ASP A 209 28.67 19.52 4.74
N VAL A 210 27.50 20.07 5.05
CA VAL A 210 27.20 20.77 6.32
C VAL A 210 27.41 19.86 7.54
N ASN A 211 27.24 18.54 7.40
CA ASN A 211 27.63 17.57 8.43
C ASN A 211 28.99 16.94 8.09
N PRO A 212 30.07 17.33 8.78
CA PRO A 212 31.41 16.93 8.38
C PRO A 212 31.72 15.45 8.65
N TYR A 213 31.06 14.81 9.62
CA TYR A 213 31.24 13.37 9.87
C TYR A 213 30.55 12.53 8.81
N TYR A 214 29.35 12.93 8.38
CA TYR A 214 28.65 12.25 7.31
C TYR A 214 29.35 12.46 5.96
N ASP A 215 29.82 13.69 5.69
CA ASP A 215 30.63 13.98 4.50
C ASP A 215 31.87 13.09 4.43
N SER A 216 32.62 12.98 5.53
CA SER A 216 33.77 12.08 5.65
C SER A 216 33.39 10.61 5.39
N PHE A 217 32.27 10.14 5.94
CA PHE A 217 31.75 8.78 5.70
C PHE A 217 31.42 8.54 4.22
N VAL A 218 30.74 9.48 3.56
CA VAL A 218 30.39 9.36 2.13
C VAL A 218 31.66 9.41 1.26
N ARG A 219 32.64 10.26 1.59
CA ARG A 219 33.95 10.27 0.91
C ARG A 219 34.66 8.92 1.02
N TRP A 220 34.66 8.29 2.20
CA TRP A 220 35.22 6.94 2.38
C TRP A 220 34.53 5.90 1.50
N GLN A 221 33.19 5.91 1.48
CA GLN A 221 32.42 5.01 0.63
C GLN A 221 32.84 5.15 -0.84
N PHE A 222 32.87 6.38 -1.36
CA PHE A 222 33.16 6.63 -2.77
C PHE A 222 34.62 6.34 -3.13
N LEU A 223 35.57 6.61 -2.24
CA LEU A 223 36.96 6.21 -2.43
C LEU A 223 37.08 4.69 -2.54
N THR A 224 36.40 3.94 -1.67
CA THR A 224 36.40 2.48 -1.67
C THR A 224 35.72 1.92 -2.93
N LEU A 225 34.59 2.49 -3.35
CA LEU A 225 33.91 2.08 -4.59
C LEU A 225 34.78 2.33 -5.83
N ARG A 226 35.50 3.46 -5.87
CA ARG A 226 36.46 3.75 -6.95
C ARG A 226 37.64 2.78 -6.93
N GLU A 227 38.22 2.52 -5.77
CA GLU A 227 39.33 1.56 -5.60
C GLU A 227 38.92 0.16 -6.10
N ARG A 228 37.66 -0.23 -5.90
CA ARG A 228 37.09 -1.50 -6.36
C ARG A 228 36.50 -1.46 -7.78
N ASN A 229 36.84 -0.43 -8.57
CA ASN A 229 36.40 -0.22 -9.96
C ASN A 229 34.87 -0.18 -10.16
N LYS A 230 34.10 0.17 -9.12
CA LYS A 230 32.64 0.28 -9.19
C LYS A 230 32.16 1.64 -9.69
N ILE A 231 33.04 2.65 -9.65
CA ILE A 231 32.81 3.98 -10.20
C ILE A 231 33.66 4.16 -11.45
N LYS A 232 33.01 4.57 -12.55
CA LYS A 232 33.64 4.83 -13.84
C LYS A 232 33.33 6.25 -14.30
N PHE A 233 34.13 6.75 -15.24
CA PHE A 233 33.95 8.04 -15.88
C PHE A 233 33.78 7.82 -17.38
N GLY A 234 32.78 8.44 -17.99
CA GLY A 234 32.56 8.34 -19.42
C GLY A 234 31.49 9.29 -19.91
N LYS A 235 31.41 9.45 -21.23
CA LYS A 235 30.37 10.24 -21.87
C LYS A 235 29.06 9.48 -21.91
N ARG A 236 27.98 10.07 -21.40
CA ARG A 236 26.66 9.44 -21.37
C ARG A 236 25.59 10.38 -21.87
N TYR A 237 24.57 9.79 -22.48
CA TYR A 237 23.37 10.50 -22.87
C TYR A 237 22.50 10.75 -21.65
N THR A 238 22.15 12.01 -21.41
CA THR A 238 21.23 12.40 -20.36
C THR A 238 20.35 13.54 -20.86
N ILE A 239 19.14 13.61 -20.31
CA ILE A 239 18.34 14.83 -20.40
C ILE A 239 19.15 15.95 -19.76
N TYR A 240 19.25 17.07 -20.45
CA TYR A 240 20.14 18.18 -20.17
C TYR A 240 19.42 19.49 -20.42
N SER A 241 19.62 20.47 -19.55
CA SER A 241 19.10 21.82 -19.71
C SER A 241 20.23 22.71 -20.22
N PRO A 242 20.20 23.12 -21.50
CA PRO A 242 21.18 24.06 -22.09
C PRO A 242 21.40 25.31 -21.24
N LYS A 243 20.32 25.89 -20.72
CA LYS A 243 20.35 27.11 -19.92
C LYS A 243 20.96 26.89 -18.54
N ASP A 244 20.68 25.74 -17.92
CA ASP A 244 21.22 25.42 -16.60
C ASP A 244 22.65 24.85 -16.69
N GLY A 245 23.11 24.50 -17.89
CA GLY A 245 24.46 23.98 -18.11
C GLY A 245 24.71 22.63 -17.46
N GLN A 246 23.66 21.80 -17.28
CA GLN A 246 23.78 20.53 -16.56
C GLN A 246 22.70 19.50 -16.93
N PRO A 247 22.91 18.22 -16.56
CA PRO A 247 21.88 17.19 -16.65
C PRO A 247 20.61 17.59 -15.89
N CYS A 248 19.45 17.55 -16.56
CA CYS A 248 18.14 17.91 -16.00
C CYS A 248 17.35 16.64 -15.62
N MET A 249 17.49 16.22 -14.38
CA MET A 249 16.86 15.01 -13.85
C MET A 249 15.42 15.26 -13.42
N ASP A 250 14.69 14.21 -13.04
CA ASP A 250 13.26 14.26 -12.74
C ASP A 250 12.83 15.39 -11.77
N HIS A 251 13.68 15.70 -10.78
CA HIS A 251 13.40 16.77 -9.81
C HIS A 251 13.67 18.19 -10.34
N ASP A 252 14.47 18.32 -11.42
CA ASP A 252 14.81 19.59 -12.08
C ASP A 252 13.78 19.97 -13.15
N ARG A 253 12.78 19.11 -13.37
CA ARG A 253 11.78 19.27 -14.42
C ARG A 253 10.53 19.97 -13.90
N GLN A 254 10.01 20.87 -14.72
CA GLN A 254 8.67 21.42 -14.61
C GLN A 254 7.64 20.45 -15.24
N THR A 255 7.99 19.87 -16.40
CA THR A 255 7.19 18.89 -17.14
C THR A 255 8.08 17.76 -17.67
N GLY A 256 7.52 16.56 -17.83
CA GLY A 256 8.28 15.40 -18.33
C GLY A 256 9.04 14.60 -17.26
N GLU A 257 8.54 14.55 -16.01
CA GLU A 257 9.08 13.66 -14.96
C GLU A 257 8.99 12.19 -15.43
N GLY A 258 10.11 11.46 -15.41
CA GLY A 258 10.26 10.08 -15.88
C GLY A 258 10.55 9.93 -17.38
N VAL A 259 10.69 11.03 -18.13
CA VAL A 259 11.08 11.00 -19.55
C VAL A 259 12.59 10.72 -19.68
N GLY A 260 12.95 9.70 -20.44
CA GLY A 260 14.35 9.37 -20.71
C GLY A 260 14.82 9.86 -22.07
N PRO A 261 16.13 9.77 -22.35
CA PRO A 261 16.63 9.76 -23.71
C PRO A 261 16.00 8.60 -24.50
N GLN A 262 15.48 8.89 -25.68
CA GLN A 262 15.02 7.92 -26.66
C GLN A 262 16.01 7.90 -27.83
N GLU A 263 16.46 6.70 -28.17
CA GLU A 263 17.42 6.52 -29.25
C GLU A 263 16.74 6.36 -30.61
N TYR A 264 17.22 7.11 -31.59
CA TYR A 264 16.88 7.02 -33.01
C TYR A 264 18.14 6.70 -33.83
N THR A 265 17.93 6.01 -34.96
CA THR A 265 18.96 5.93 -36.01
C THR A 265 18.76 7.10 -36.95
N LEU A 266 19.77 7.94 -37.08
CA LEU A 266 19.78 9.13 -37.93
C LEU A 266 20.38 8.77 -39.29
N ILE A 267 19.53 8.59 -40.29
CA ILE A 267 19.91 8.21 -41.65
C ILE A 267 20.36 9.44 -42.43
N LYS A 268 21.49 9.35 -43.13
CA LYS A 268 22.00 10.42 -44.00
C LYS A 268 21.59 10.17 -45.44
N LEU A 269 20.79 11.07 -46.00
CA LEU A 269 20.40 11.04 -47.41
C LEU A 269 21.15 12.12 -48.17
N LYS A 270 22.09 11.72 -49.03
CA LYS A 270 22.95 12.66 -49.76
C LYS A 270 22.15 13.36 -50.86
N VAL A 271 22.12 14.68 -50.85
CA VAL A 271 21.53 15.47 -51.94
C VAL A 271 22.45 15.43 -53.16
N LEU A 272 21.89 15.02 -54.30
CA LEU A 272 22.60 14.87 -55.56
C LEU A 272 22.40 16.12 -56.44
N GLU A 273 23.37 16.40 -57.31
CA GLU A 273 23.21 17.44 -58.31
C GLU A 273 22.20 17.02 -59.40
N PRO A 274 21.39 17.96 -59.94
CA PRO A 274 21.36 19.39 -59.65
C PRO A 274 20.68 19.71 -58.31
N TYR A 275 21.30 20.58 -57.50
CA TYR A 275 20.72 21.04 -56.24
C TYR A 275 19.48 21.91 -56.48
N PRO A 276 18.47 21.85 -55.59
CA PRO A 276 17.36 22.79 -55.63
C PRO A 276 17.88 24.23 -55.48
N CYS A 277 17.17 25.20 -56.06
CA CYS A 277 17.64 26.58 -56.21
C CYS A 277 18.17 27.19 -54.91
N LYS A 278 17.55 26.89 -53.76
CA LYS A 278 17.95 27.42 -52.45
C LYS A 278 19.28 26.86 -51.93
N LEU A 279 19.70 25.67 -52.38
CA LEU A 279 20.94 25.00 -51.97
C LEU A 279 22.11 25.25 -52.94
N SER A 280 21.89 26.02 -54.02
CA SER A 280 22.93 26.34 -55.02
C SER A 280 24.19 27.01 -54.43
N GLY A 281 24.04 27.82 -53.38
CA GLY A 281 25.14 28.47 -52.67
C GLY A 281 26.02 27.53 -51.83
N LEU A 282 25.64 26.26 -51.71
CA LEU A 282 26.39 25.23 -50.98
C LEU A 282 27.15 24.29 -51.93
N LYS A 283 27.28 24.67 -53.21
CA LYS A 283 28.01 23.89 -54.21
C LYS A 283 29.46 23.68 -53.76
N GLY A 284 29.91 22.43 -53.75
CA GLY A 284 31.23 22.03 -53.26
C GLY A 284 31.27 21.47 -51.85
N LYS A 285 30.18 21.57 -51.07
CA LYS A 285 30.02 20.84 -49.79
C LYS A 285 29.09 19.63 -49.98
N ASN A 286 29.28 18.58 -49.18
CA ASN A 286 28.29 17.50 -49.15
C ASN A 286 27.09 17.95 -48.31
N VAL A 287 25.90 17.87 -48.91
CA VAL A 287 24.64 18.22 -48.25
C VAL A 287 23.84 16.94 -47.97
N PHE A 288 23.40 16.76 -46.74
CA PHE A 288 22.63 15.60 -46.30
C PHE A 288 21.30 16.03 -45.68
N LEU A 289 20.20 15.43 -46.12
CA LEU A 289 18.98 15.39 -45.33
C LEU A 289 19.14 14.31 -44.26
N VAL A 290 18.89 14.65 -43.00
CA VAL A 290 19.06 13.72 -41.88
C VAL A 290 17.71 13.31 -41.32
N ALA A 291 17.36 12.04 -41.48
CA ALA A 291 16.05 11.50 -41.13
C ALA A 291 16.13 10.56 -39.93
N ALA A 292 15.29 10.78 -38.91
CA ALA A 292 15.26 9.92 -37.72
C ALA A 292 14.31 8.73 -37.91
N THR A 293 14.79 7.52 -37.61
CA THR A 293 13.98 6.29 -37.63
C THR A 293 14.22 5.40 -36.41
N LEU A 294 13.16 4.74 -35.93
CA LEU A 294 13.23 3.69 -34.92
C LEU A 294 13.37 2.29 -35.53
N ARG A 295 13.28 2.18 -36.86
CA ARG A 295 13.28 0.92 -37.61
C ARG A 295 14.38 0.92 -38.68
N PRO A 296 15.67 0.89 -38.29
CA PRO A 296 16.77 0.86 -39.24
C PRO A 296 16.73 -0.34 -40.18
N GLU A 297 16.12 -1.46 -39.75
CA GLU A 297 15.94 -2.65 -40.58
C GLU A 297 15.07 -2.39 -41.82
N THR A 298 14.23 -1.35 -41.82
CA THR A 298 13.31 -1.09 -42.94
C THR A 298 13.93 -0.26 -44.06
N MET A 299 15.18 0.19 -43.91
CA MET A 299 15.81 1.13 -44.84
C MET A 299 16.07 0.55 -46.24
N PHE A 300 16.03 -0.77 -46.40
CA PHE A 300 16.08 -1.43 -47.71
C PHE A 300 14.86 -1.11 -48.60
N GLY A 301 13.74 -0.72 -48.00
CA GLY A 301 12.48 -0.48 -48.72
C GLY A 301 12.16 0.99 -48.98
N GLN A 302 13.17 1.87 -48.94
CA GLN A 302 12.95 3.30 -49.14
C GLN A 302 12.57 3.61 -50.59
N THR A 303 11.46 4.32 -50.79
CA THR A 303 11.02 4.81 -52.11
C THR A 303 11.27 6.30 -52.31
N ASN A 304 11.21 7.07 -51.22
CA ASN A 304 11.33 8.53 -51.22
C ASN A 304 11.67 9.06 -49.81
N CYS A 305 11.79 10.37 -49.67
CA CYS A 305 11.95 11.07 -48.41
C CYS A 305 10.77 12.03 -48.20
N TRP A 306 10.26 12.15 -46.99
CA TRP A 306 9.16 13.04 -46.65
C TRP A 306 9.64 14.29 -45.93
N VAL A 307 9.10 15.44 -46.33
CA VAL A 307 9.23 16.71 -45.63
C VAL A 307 7.90 17.44 -45.61
N HIS A 308 7.63 18.19 -44.55
CA HIS A 308 6.47 19.07 -44.51
C HIS A 308 6.77 20.38 -45.27
N PRO A 309 5.94 20.80 -46.23
CA PRO A 309 6.21 22.00 -47.04
C PRO A 309 6.28 23.30 -46.22
N GLU A 310 5.46 23.41 -45.17
CA GLU A 310 5.31 24.62 -44.37
C GLU A 310 6.19 24.65 -43.09
N ILE A 311 6.96 23.59 -42.80
CA ILE A 311 7.89 23.60 -41.66
C ILE A 311 9.17 24.33 -42.05
N LYS A 312 9.76 25.06 -41.08
CA LYS A 312 11.07 25.70 -41.22
C LYS A 312 12.19 24.68 -40.98
N TYR A 313 13.11 24.58 -41.94
CA TYR A 313 14.32 23.78 -41.83
C TYR A 313 15.56 24.66 -41.86
N ILE A 314 16.64 24.16 -41.28
CA ILE A 314 17.95 24.78 -41.29
C ILE A 314 18.98 23.82 -41.85
N GLY A 315 19.87 24.34 -42.68
CA GLY A 315 21.14 23.74 -43.03
C GLY A 315 22.21 24.26 -42.08
N PHE A 316 22.92 23.37 -41.38
CA PHE A 316 24.01 23.74 -40.48
C PHE A 316 25.27 22.92 -40.76
N GLU A 317 26.43 23.50 -40.43
CA GLU A 317 27.72 22.83 -40.60
C GLU A 317 28.03 21.90 -39.42
N THR A 318 28.42 20.67 -39.74
CA THR A 318 28.77 19.64 -38.74
C THR A 318 30.28 19.63 -38.47
N VAL A 319 30.72 18.83 -37.49
CA VAL A 319 32.12 18.73 -37.06
C VAL A 319 33.09 18.32 -38.18
N ASN A 320 32.62 17.58 -39.19
CA ASN A 320 33.44 17.16 -40.34
C ASN A 320 33.31 18.10 -41.56
N GLY A 321 32.57 19.21 -41.45
CA GLY A 321 32.33 20.17 -42.53
C GLY A 321 31.18 19.81 -43.49
N ASP A 322 30.47 18.70 -43.26
CA ASP A 322 29.25 18.37 -44.00
C ASP A 322 28.08 19.29 -43.59
N ILE A 323 27.13 19.50 -44.48
CA ILE A 323 25.92 20.28 -44.20
C ILE A 323 24.74 19.35 -43.93
N PHE A 324 24.18 19.43 -42.73
CA PHE A 324 22.98 18.68 -42.35
C PHE A 324 21.75 19.58 -42.43
N ILE A 325 20.66 19.07 -43.01
CA ILE A 325 19.36 19.74 -43.11
C ILE A 325 18.34 19.04 -42.22
N CYS A 326 17.83 19.76 -41.21
CA CYS A 326 16.78 19.31 -40.29
C CYS A 326 16.05 20.51 -39.65
N THR A 327 15.16 20.28 -38.69
CA THR A 327 14.55 21.36 -37.89
C THR A 327 15.55 22.01 -36.92
N PRO A 328 15.31 23.28 -36.49
CA PRO A 328 16.14 23.95 -35.49
C PRO A 328 16.27 23.18 -34.17
N ARG A 329 15.18 22.58 -33.69
CA ARG A 329 15.18 21.79 -32.46
C ARG A 329 16.06 20.54 -32.55
N ALA A 330 16.04 19.86 -33.70
CA ALA A 330 16.88 18.69 -33.93
C ALA A 330 18.37 19.07 -33.98
N ALA A 331 18.73 20.15 -34.67
CA ALA A 331 20.11 20.65 -34.70
C ALA A 331 20.58 21.07 -33.30
N ARG A 332 19.71 21.70 -32.49
CA ARG A 332 20.00 22.01 -31.09
C ARG A 332 20.33 20.74 -30.31
N ASN A 333 19.51 19.68 -30.38
CA ASN A 333 19.81 18.40 -29.75
C ASN A 333 21.15 17.82 -30.23
N MET A 334 21.40 17.78 -31.55
CA MET A 334 22.63 17.27 -32.14
C MET A 334 23.87 18.05 -31.67
N SER A 335 23.77 19.38 -31.50
CA SER A 335 24.88 20.21 -31.04
C SER A 335 25.37 19.87 -29.63
N TYR A 336 24.50 19.30 -28.79
CA TYR A 336 24.85 18.82 -27.45
C TYR A 336 25.32 17.35 -27.44
N GLN A 337 25.33 16.68 -28.60
CA GLN A 337 25.72 15.28 -28.77
C GLN A 337 27.04 15.14 -29.56
N GLY A 338 27.73 16.25 -29.81
CA GLY A 338 29.02 16.26 -30.50
C GLY A 338 28.94 16.28 -32.03
N PHE A 339 27.80 16.63 -32.63
CA PHE A 339 27.66 16.75 -34.08
C PHE A 339 28.21 18.06 -34.64
N THR A 340 28.28 19.11 -33.82
CA THR A 340 28.82 20.43 -34.17
C THR A 340 30.24 20.58 -33.63
N LYS A 341 31.01 21.51 -34.23
CA LYS A 341 32.39 21.78 -33.80
C LYS A 341 32.47 22.23 -32.34
N ASP A 342 31.58 23.12 -31.94
CA ASP A 342 31.46 23.62 -30.57
C ASP A 342 30.15 23.11 -29.95
N ASN A 343 30.24 22.62 -28.70
CA ASN A 343 29.11 22.02 -27.99
C ASN A 343 28.00 23.05 -27.74
N GLY A 344 26.77 22.73 -28.13
CA GLY A 344 25.60 23.59 -27.96
C GLY A 344 25.49 24.75 -28.96
N VAL A 345 26.45 24.90 -29.88
CA VAL A 345 26.46 25.96 -30.90
C VAL A 345 26.08 25.36 -32.25
N VAL A 346 25.05 25.92 -32.90
CA VAL A 346 24.58 25.49 -34.22
C VAL A 346 25.02 26.52 -35.28
N PRO A 347 26.06 26.23 -36.08
CA PRO A 347 26.51 27.14 -37.15
C PRO A 347 25.57 27.03 -38.36
N VAL A 348 24.47 27.78 -38.33
CA VAL A 348 23.48 27.82 -39.40
C VAL A 348 24.08 28.46 -40.65
N VAL A 349 24.08 27.72 -41.76
CA VAL A 349 24.55 28.19 -43.08
C VAL A 349 23.41 28.60 -44.00
N LYS A 350 22.21 28.05 -43.79
CA LYS A 350 21.03 28.35 -44.60
C LYS A 350 19.72 28.09 -43.86
N GLU A 351 18.74 28.94 -44.06
CA GLU A 351 17.35 28.72 -43.66
C GLU A 351 16.47 28.53 -44.90
N LEU A 352 15.49 27.62 -44.81
CA LEU A 352 14.62 27.25 -45.92
C LEU A 352 13.27 26.70 -45.42
N MET A 353 12.23 26.88 -46.22
CA MET A 353 10.97 26.16 -46.03
C MET A 353 11.05 24.76 -46.66
N GLY A 354 10.30 23.80 -46.13
CA GLY A 354 10.28 22.44 -46.69
C GLY A 354 9.83 22.39 -48.15
N GLU A 355 9.00 23.34 -48.60
CA GLU A 355 8.60 23.46 -50.00
C GLU A 355 9.81 23.68 -50.93
N GLU A 356 10.85 24.37 -50.46
CA GLU A 356 12.02 24.75 -51.26
C GLU A 356 12.99 23.58 -51.53
N ILE A 357 12.81 22.44 -50.85
CA ILE A 357 13.58 21.20 -51.03
C ILE A 357 12.81 20.09 -51.73
N LEU A 358 11.53 20.32 -52.05
CA LEU A 358 10.71 19.36 -52.78
C LEU A 358 11.31 19.09 -54.17
N GLY A 359 11.27 17.82 -54.57
CA GLY A 359 11.82 17.37 -55.85
C GLY A 359 13.35 17.22 -55.90
N ALA A 360 14.06 17.49 -54.79
CA ALA A 360 15.49 17.22 -54.71
C ALA A 360 15.77 15.70 -54.82
N SER A 361 16.76 15.32 -55.62
CA SER A 361 17.22 13.95 -55.79
C SER A 361 18.19 13.56 -54.68
N LEU A 362 18.03 12.34 -54.15
CA LEU A 362 18.76 11.81 -53.02
C LEU A 362 19.39 10.46 -53.33
N SER A 363 20.57 10.23 -52.78
CA SER A 363 21.12 8.88 -52.59
C SER A 363 20.87 8.46 -51.14
N ALA A 364 20.17 7.34 -50.96
CA ALA A 364 19.78 6.83 -49.66
C ALA A 364 20.48 5.49 -49.34
N PRO A 365 20.82 5.22 -48.08
CA PRO A 365 21.47 3.96 -47.70
C PRO A 365 20.57 2.75 -47.89
N LEU A 366 21.17 1.60 -48.21
CA LEU A 366 20.57 0.24 -48.28
C LEU A 366 19.46 -0.01 -49.32
N THR A 367 18.72 0.99 -49.76
CA THR A 367 17.62 0.80 -50.73
C THR A 367 18.10 0.32 -52.09
N SER A 368 17.28 -0.47 -52.78
CA SER A 368 17.52 -0.89 -54.16
C SER A 368 17.41 0.27 -55.17
N TYR A 369 16.71 1.34 -54.81
CA TYR A 369 16.59 2.53 -55.65
C TYR A 369 17.83 3.43 -55.50
N LYS A 370 18.65 3.49 -56.56
CA LYS A 370 19.88 4.30 -56.57
C LYS A 370 19.63 5.79 -56.34
N VAL A 371 18.49 6.30 -56.81
CA VAL A 371 18.06 7.69 -56.65
C VAL A 371 16.60 7.68 -56.19
N ILE A 372 16.32 8.41 -55.12
CA ILE A 372 14.97 8.69 -54.62
C ILE A 372 14.77 10.20 -54.52
N TYR A 373 13.55 10.67 -54.23
CA TYR A 373 13.23 12.11 -54.23
C TYR A 373 12.62 12.59 -52.91
N VAL A 374 12.74 13.90 -52.65
CA VAL A 374 12.05 14.58 -51.57
C VAL A 374 10.60 14.89 -51.99
N LEU A 375 9.63 14.38 -51.25
CA LEU A 375 8.20 14.52 -51.52
C LEU A 375 7.46 15.15 -50.32
N PRO A 376 6.31 15.82 -50.55
CA PRO A 376 5.57 16.49 -49.49
C PRO A 376 4.70 15.52 -48.68
N MET A 377 4.72 15.66 -47.35
CA MET A 377 3.80 14.99 -46.43
C MET A 377 3.24 15.99 -45.42
N LEU A 378 1.91 16.06 -45.30
CA LEU A 378 1.21 17.14 -44.58
C LEU A 378 0.95 16.83 -43.10
N THR A 379 1.33 15.64 -42.64
CA THR A 379 1.04 15.14 -41.29
C THR A 379 2.29 14.98 -40.42
N ILE A 380 3.46 15.39 -40.93
CA ILE A 380 4.71 15.45 -40.15
C ILE A 380 4.56 16.49 -39.04
N LYS A 381 4.98 16.13 -37.83
CA LYS A 381 5.03 17.03 -36.68
C LYS A 381 6.45 17.60 -36.53
N GLU A 382 6.54 18.87 -36.17
CA GLU A 382 7.83 19.56 -35.93
C GLU A 382 8.50 19.14 -34.61
N ASP A 383 7.72 18.58 -33.68
CA ASP A 383 8.13 18.30 -32.29
C ASP A 383 8.76 16.92 -32.06
N LYS A 384 8.93 16.11 -33.11
CA LYS A 384 9.48 14.75 -33.01
C LYS A 384 10.51 14.48 -34.12
N GLY A 385 11.68 13.97 -33.72
CA GLY A 385 12.73 13.61 -34.66
C GLY A 385 13.33 14.85 -35.32
N THR A 386 13.60 14.76 -36.63
CA THR A 386 14.30 15.81 -37.38
C THR A 386 13.40 16.66 -38.26
N GLY A 387 12.09 16.39 -38.27
CA GLY A 387 11.14 16.91 -39.27
C GLY A 387 11.31 16.27 -40.67
N VAL A 388 12.31 15.41 -40.87
CA VAL A 388 12.55 14.66 -42.10
C VAL A 388 12.29 13.18 -41.82
N VAL A 389 11.44 12.55 -42.64
CA VAL A 389 11.01 11.16 -42.42
C VAL A 389 11.35 10.31 -43.65
N THR A 390 11.89 9.12 -43.43
CA THR A 390 12.13 8.14 -44.50
C THR A 390 10.83 7.49 -44.95
N SER A 391 10.58 7.34 -46.26
CA SER A 391 9.38 6.68 -46.77
C SER A 391 9.61 5.21 -47.04
N VAL A 392 8.99 4.33 -46.25
CA VAL A 392 9.00 2.88 -46.44
C VAL A 392 7.56 2.37 -46.59
N PRO A 393 6.94 2.54 -47.78
CA PRO A 393 5.51 2.27 -47.97
C PRO A 393 5.12 0.78 -47.92
N SER A 394 6.08 -0.15 -47.83
CA SER A 394 5.81 -1.58 -47.62
C SER A 394 5.37 -1.90 -46.19
N ASP A 395 5.88 -1.17 -45.19
CA ASP A 395 5.79 -1.53 -43.77
C ASP A 395 5.39 -0.36 -42.85
N SER A 396 5.14 0.83 -43.42
CA SER A 396 4.62 2.00 -42.73
C SER A 396 3.31 2.47 -43.38
N PRO A 397 2.17 2.39 -42.65
CA PRO A 397 0.86 2.84 -43.16
C PRO A 397 0.82 4.30 -43.58
N ASP A 398 1.46 5.16 -42.79
CA ASP A 398 1.54 6.61 -43.04
C ASP A 398 2.21 6.89 -44.40
N ASP A 399 3.30 6.17 -44.68
CA ASP A 399 4.09 6.32 -45.91
C ASP A 399 3.29 5.84 -47.13
N PHE A 400 2.65 4.68 -47.05
CA PHE A 400 1.81 4.17 -48.14
C PHE A 400 0.64 5.09 -48.45
N ALA A 401 -0.02 5.63 -47.43
CA ALA A 401 -1.16 6.52 -47.62
C ALA A 401 -0.76 7.83 -48.32
N ALA A 402 0.32 8.48 -47.87
CA ALA A 402 0.85 9.71 -48.49
C ALA A 402 1.38 9.44 -49.91
N PHE A 403 2.06 8.31 -50.11
CA PHE A 403 2.57 7.90 -51.41
C PHE A 403 1.44 7.65 -52.42
N ARG A 404 0.39 6.95 -52.00
CA ARG A 404 -0.80 6.70 -52.83
C ARG A 404 -1.59 7.97 -53.12
N ASP A 405 -1.64 8.92 -52.19
CA ASP A 405 -2.24 10.24 -52.42
C ASP A 405 -1.54 10.97 -53.57
N LEU A 406 -0.20 11.00 -53.59
CA LEU A 406 0.58 11.63 -54.66
C LEU A 406 0.41 10.90 -56.00
N LYS A 407 0.34 9.56 -56.00
CA LYS A 407 0.04 8.79 -57.22
C LYS A 407 -1.36 9.13 -57.77
N LYS A 408 -2.39 9.16 -56.93
CA LYS A 408 -3.78 9.36 -57.35
C LYS A 408 -4.10 10.81 -57.74
N LYS A 409 -3.61 11.80 -56.98
CA LYS A 409 -4.03 13.20 -57.09
C LYS A 409 -2.99 14.02 -57.86
N GLN A 410 -3.17 14.18 -59.17
CA GLN A 410 -2.29 15.02 -60.00
C GLN A 410 -2.23 16.48 -59.50
N ALA A 411 -3.34 17.01 -58.98
CA ALA A 411 -3.37 18.36 -58.38
C ALA A 411 -2.39 18.53 -57.21
N LEU A 412 -2.12 17.47 -56.44
CA LEU A 412 -1.17 17.52 -55.33
C LEU A 412 0.27 17.59 -55.83
N ARG A 413 0.59 16.85 -56.91
CA ARG A 413 1.88 16.93 -57.61
C ARG A 413 2.10 18.32 -58.21
N ALA A 414 1.08 18.85 -58.91
CA ALA A 414 1.12 20.17 -59.53
C ALA A 414 1.31 21.31 -58.51
N LYS A 415 0.59 21.25 -57.37
CA LYS A 415 0.69 22.26 -56.30
C LYS A 415 2.12 22.46 -55.81
N TYR A 416 2.87 21.36 -55.66
CA TYR A 416 4.20 21.37 -55.07
C TYR A 416 5.34 21.18 -56.09
N GLY A 417 5.05 21.31 -57.39
CA GLY A 417 6.06 21.19 -58.45
C GLY A 417 6.70 19.81 -58.60
N ILE A 418 6.04 18.74 -58.14
CA ILE A 418 6.55 17.36 -58.21
C ILE A 418 6.25 16.77 -59.59
N ARG A 419 7.29 16.25 -60.25
CA ARG A 419 7.17 15.60 -61.56
C ARG A 419 6.79 14.12 -61.45
N ASP A 420 6.27 13.57 -62.54
CA ASP A 420 5.80 12.18 -62.59
C ASP A 420 6.95 11.16 -62.43
N ASP A 421 8.16 11.47 -62.92
CA ASP A 421 9.37 10.66 -62.74
C ASP A 421 9.76 10.49 -61.26
N MET A 422 9.34 11.42 -60.39
CA MET A 422 9.67 11.42 -58.97
C MET A 422 8.74 10.52 -58.14
N VAL A 423 7.62 10.06 -58.70
CA VAL A 423 6.57 9.35 -57.93
C VAL A 423 6.10 8.06 -58.62
N LEU A 424 5.76 8.13 -59.91
CA LEU A 424 5.09 7.01 -60.59
C LEU A 424 5.96 5.75 -60.75
N PRO A 425 7.28 5.85 -61.04
CA PRO A 425 8.15 4.66 -61.21
C PRO A 425 8.45 3.89 -59.91
N PHE A 426 8.19 4.48 -58.74
CA PHE A 426 8.50 3.87 -57.46
C PHE A 426 7.33 3.00 -57.00
N GLU A 427 7.60 1.77 -56.58
CA GLU A 427 6.60 0.88 -55.99
C GLU A 427 7.07 0.40 -54.61
N PRO A 428 6.16 0.03 -53.69
CA PRO A 428 6.54 -0.54 -52.41
C PRO A 428 7.44 -1.78 -52.56
N VAL A 429 8.56 -1.78 -51.86
CA VAL A 429 9.58 -2.85 -51.94
C VAL A 429 9.35 -3.85 -50.82
N PRO A 430 9.18 -5.15 -51.11
CA PRO A 430 8.99 -6.16 -50.07
C PRO A 430 10.30 -6.43 -49.33
N ILE A 431 10.32 -6.15 -48.02
CA ILE A 431 11.53 -6.27 -47.18
C ILE A 431 11.33 -7.13 -45.94
N ILE A 432 10.11 -7.15 -45.39
CA ILE A 432 9.72 -7.92 -44.22
C ILE A 432 8.43 -8.66 -44.55
N GLU A 433 8.41 -9.95 -44.24
CA GLU A 433 7.18 -10.74 -44.26
C GLU A 433 6.66 -10.87 -42.84
N ILE A 434 5.43 -10.40 -42.61
CA ILE A 434 4.73 -10.57 -41.34
C ILE A 434 3.68 -11.68 -41.52
N PRO A 435 3.78 -12.80 -40.77
CA PRO A 435 2.79 -13.86 -40.82
C PRO A 435 1.37 -13.33 -40.60
N GLY A 436 0.48 -13.58 -41.56
CA GLY A 436 -0.90 -13.11 -41.57
C GLY A 436 -1.15 -11.80 -42.34
N PHE A 437 -0.12 -11.04 -42.71
CA PHE A 437 -0.25 -9.81 -43.51
C PHE A 437 0.55 -9.83 -44.82
N GLY A 438 1.48 -10.78 -44.96
CA GLY A 438 2.29 -10.97 -46.17
C GLY A 438 3.51 -10.04 -46.25
N LYS A 439 4.05 -9.89 -47.47
CA LYS A 439 5.30 -9.17 -47.77
C LYS A 439 5.17 -7.64 -47.89
N LEU A 440 3.94 -7.15 -48.02
CA LEU A 440 3.61 -5.71 -48.14
C LEU A 440 2.60 -5.35 -47.04
N SER A 441 3.04 -5.52 -45.80
CA SER A 441 2.18 -5.53 -44.62
C SER A 441 1.35 -4.24 -44.46
N ALA A 442 1.94 -3.07 -44.74
CA ALA A 442 1.25 -1.78 -44.69
C ALA A 442 0.24 -1.60 -45.82
N VAL A 443 0.54 -2.11 -47.02
CA VAL A 443 -0.37 -2.05 -48.17
C VAL A 443 -1.62 -2.86 -47.87
N THR A 444 -1.45 -4.13 -47.47
CA THR A 444 -2.55 -5.03 -47.10
C THR A 444 -3.46 -4.40 -46.04
N MET A 445 -2.87 -3.89 -44.96
CA MET A 445 -3.63 -3.29 -43.85
C MET A 445 -4.36 -2.01 -44.25
N CYS A 446 -3.72 -1.13 -45.02
CA CYS A 446 -4.34 0.11 -45.50
C CYS A 446 -5.53 -0.17 -46.43
N ASP A 447 -5.44 -1.20 -47.25
CA ASP A 447 -6.53 -1.61 -48.15
C ASP A 447 -7.67 -2.30 -47.38
N GLU A 448 -7.37 -3.15 -46.38
CA GLU A 448 -8.35 -3.76 -45.48
C GLU A 448 -9.13 -2.71 -44.67
N LEU A 449 -8.44 -1.73 -44.08
CA LEU A 449 -9.05 -0.63 -43.32
C LEU A 449 -9.69 0.44 -44.22
N LYS A 450 -9.61 0.28 -45.55
CA LYS A 450 -10.12 1.23 -46.54
C LYS A 450 -9.65 2.65 -46.24
N VAL A 451 -8.37 2.80 -45.94
CA VAL A 451 -7.72 4.11 -45.86
C VAL A 451 -7.80 4.71 -47.25
N GLN A 452 -8.08 6.01 -47.39
CA GLN A 452 -8.10 6.69 -48.69
C GLN A 452 -7.17 7.90 -48.77
N SER A 453 -6.80 8.46 -47.62
CA SER A 453 -6.02 9.68 -47.51
C SER A 453 -5.03 9.59 -46.35
N GLN A 454 -3.89 10.29 -46.45
CA GLN A 454 -2.96 10.47 -45.33
C GLN A 454 -3.59 11.19 -44.12
N ASN A 455 -4.77 11.80 -44.29
CA ASN A 455 -5.50 12.49 -43.23
C ASN A 455 -6.40 11.57 -42.39
N ASP A 456 -6.53 10.28 -42.74
CA ASP A 456 -7.34 9.29 -41.99
C ASP A 456 -6.64 8.86 -40.68
N ARG A 457 -6.36 9.82 -39.79
CA ARG A 457 -5.48 9.66 -38.61
C ARG A 457 -5.85 8.50 -37.71
N GLU A 458 -7.14 8.31 -37.43
CA GLU A 458 -7.60 7.22 -36.55
C GLU A 458 -7.30 5.84 -37.17
N LYS A 459 -7.58 5.67 -38.46
CA LYS A 459 -7.34 4.40 -39.18
C LYS A 459 -5.84 4.12 -39.33
N LEU A 460 -5.04 5.16 -39.61
CA LEU A 460 -3.59 5.03 -39.73
C LEU A 460 -2.93 4.69 -38.39
N ALA A 461 -3.41 5.27 -37.29
CA ALA A 461 -2.97 4.92 -35.95
C ALA A 461 -3.29 3.45 -35.61
N GLU A 462 -4.50 2.99 -35.92
CA GLU A 462 -4.90 1.58 -35.74
C GLU A 462 -4.04 0.63 -36.57
N ALA A 463 -3.80 0.97 -37.84
CA ALA A 463 -2.94 0.19 -38.74
C ALA A 463 -1.51 0.07 -38.18
N LYS A 464 -0.96 1.20 -37.71
CA LYS A 464 0.40 1.29 -37.18
C LYS A 464 0.57 0.45 -35.91
N GLU A 465 -0.38 0.51 -34.98
CA GLU A 465 -0.33 -0.27 -33.75
C GLU A 465 -0.31 -1.78 -34.03
N LYS A 466 -1.20 -2.25 -34.92
CA LYS A 466 -1.31 -3.67 -35.29
C LYS A 466 -0.05 -4.20 -35.96
N LEU A 467 0.55 -3.40 -36.87
CA LEU A 467 1.70 -3.82 -37.65
C LEU A 467 3.02 -3.69 -36.90
N TYR A 468 3.22 -2.62 -36.11
CA TYR A 468 4.52 -2.33 -35.51
C TYR A 468 4.94 -3.39 -34.50
N LEU A 469 4.03 -3.80 -33.61
CA LEU A 469 4.27 -4.83 -32.59
C LEU A 469 4.56 -6.19 -33.21
N LYS A 470 3.72 -6.61 -34.16
CA LYS A 470 3.87 -7.90 -34.85
C LYS A 470 5.10 -7.92 -35.74
N GLY A 471 5.40 -6.83 -36.44
CA GLY A 471 6.58 -6.72 -37.28
C GLY A 471 7.88 -6.83 -36.50
N PHE A 472 7.90 -6.41 -35.23
CA PHE A 472 9.09 -6.55 -34.38
C PHE A 472 9.33 -8.01 -33.93
N TYR A 473 8.31 -8.72 -33.47
CA TYR A 473 8.45 -10.08 -32.89
C TYR A 473 8.31 -11.23 -33.91
N ASP A 474 7.41 -11.07 -34.87
CA ASP A 474 7.03 -12.10 -35.83
C ASP A 474 7.55 -11.80 -37.24
N GLY A 475 8.05 -10.59 -37.49
CA GLY A 475 8.55 -10.18 -38.80
C GLY A 475 9.82 -10.94 -39.21
N ILE A 476 9.83 -11.45 -40.44
CA ILE A 476 10.93 -12.19 -41.05
C ILE A 476 11.53 -11.34 -42.16
N MET A 477 12.85 -11.14 -42.15
CA MET A 477 13.55 -10.38 -43.19
C MET A 477 13.61 -11.16 -44.52
N LEU A 478 13.47 -10.43 -45.63
CA LEU A 478 13.49 -10.98 -46.99
C LEU A 478 14.72 -10.57 -47.82
N VAL A 479 15.55 -9.67 -47.28
CA VAL A 479 16.67 -9.06 -48.01
C VAL A 479 17.94 -9.90 -47.92
N ASP A 480 18.71 -9.93 -49.00
CA ASP A 480 19.96 -10.68 -49.11
C ASP A 480 20.91 -10.39 -47.93
N GLY A 481 21.42 -11.46 -47.32
CA GLY A 481 22.29 -11.42 -46.14
C GLY A 481 21.57 -11.50 -44.80
N PHE A 482 20.26 -11.26 -44.75
CA PHE A 482 19.43 -11.39 -43.54
C PHE A 482 18.19 -12.27 -43.74
N GLU A 483 18.04 -12.89 -44.91
CA GLU A 483 16.88 -13.70 -45.30
C GLU A 483 16.54 -14.78 -44.24
N GLY A 484 15.25 -14.87 -43.88
CA GLY A 484 14.75 -15.87 -42.94
C GLY A 484 15.00 -15.55 -41.46
N GLN A 485 15.72 -14.49 -41.14
CA GLN A 485 15.98 -14.10 -39.74
C GLN A 485 14.88 -13.19 -39.18
N LYS A 486 14.67 -13.24 -37.87
CA LYS A 486 13.71 -12.37 -37.18
C LYS A 486 14.23 -10.94 -37.08
N VAL A 487 13.33 -9.98 -37.27
CA VAL A 487 13.62 -8.54 -37.17
C VAL A 487 14.27 -8.17 -35.83
N GLN A 488 13.76 -8.69 -34.71
CA GLN A 488 14.28 -8.42 -33.37
C GLN A 488 15.78 -8.72 -33.24
N ASP A 489 16.26 -9.78 -33.90
CA ASP A 489 17.64 -10.26 -33.77
C ASP A 489 18.61 -9.44 -34.63
N VAL A 490 18.17 -9.03 -35.83
CA VAL A 490 19.05 -8.36 -36.80
C VAL A 490 19.02 -6.84 -36.75
N LYS A 491 18.00 -6.23 -36.14
CA LYS A 491 17.81 -4.78 -36.07
C LYS A 491 19.07 -4.04 -35.62
N LYS A 492 19.73 -4.52 -34.56
CA LYS A 492 20.97 -3.92 -34.04
C LYS A 492 22.15 -4.09 -35.00
N SER A 493 22.26 -5.25 -35.64
CA SER A 493 23.33 -5.55 -36.61
C SER A 493 23.22 -4.63 -37.84
N ILE A 494 22.02 -4.47 -38.41
CA ILE A 494 21.78 -3.58 -39.56
C ILE A 494 22.07 -2.12 -39.20
N ARG A 495 21.64 -1.68 -38.01
CA ARG A 495 21.96 -0.35 -37.49
C ARG A 495 23.47 -0.12 -37.42
N ASN A 496 24.19 -1.04 -36.78
CA ASN A 496 25.64 -0.91 -36.60
C ASN A 496 26.36 -0.90 -37.96
N ARG A 497 25.95 -1.74 -38.92
CA ARG A 497 26.48 -1.71 -40.29
C ARG A 497 26.37 -0.32 -40.93
N MET A 498 25.23 0.37 -40.81
CA MET A 498 25.07 1.72 -41.37
C MET A 498 25.90 2.79 -40.63
N ILE A 499 26.09 2.61 -39.34
CA ILE A 499 26.93 3.51 -38.54
C ILE A 499 28.40 3.32 -38.95
N ASP A 500 28.86 2.08 -39.08
CA ASP A 500 30.24 1.74 -39.44
C ASP A 500 30.59 2.19 -40.87
N THR A 501 29.62 2.19 -41.81
CA THR A 501 29.81 2.74 -43.17
C THR A 501 29.71 4.27 -43.24
N GLY A 502 29.34 4.95 -42.15
CA GLY A 502 29.15 6.40 -42.10
C GLY A 502 27.86 6.90 -42.78
N ASP A 503 26.92 5.99 -43.02
CA ASP A 503 25.61 6.25 -43.64
C ASP A 503 24.54 6.64 -42.61
N ALA A 504 24.77 6.33 -41.33
CA ALA A 504 23.89 6.71 -40.23
C ALA A 504 24.68 7.12 -38.97
N TYR A 505 24.02 7.82 -38.06
CA TYR A 505 24.52 8.13 -36.72
C TYR A 505 23.51 7.77 -35.63
N ALA A 506 23.98 7.61 -34.40
CA ALA A 506 23.10 7.55 -33.22
C ALA A 506 22.62 8.97 -32.89
N TYR A 507 21.31 9.17 -32.83
CA TYR A 507 20.69 10.43 -32.43
C TYR A 507 19.77 10.18 -31.24
N MET A 508 19.94 10.94 -30.18
CA MET A 508 19.10 10.84 -29.00
C MET A 508 18.17 12.04 -28.89
N GLU A 509 16.95 11.82 -28.47
CA GLU A 509 15.98 12.89 -28.23
C GLU A 509 15.18 12.60 -26.96
N PRO A 510 14.72 13.60 -26.20
CA PRO A 510 13.76 13.35 -25.13
C PRO A 510 12.51 12.65 -25.70
N GLU A 511 12.07 11.52 -25.10
CA GLU A 511 10.88 10.76 -25.57
C GLU A 511 9.63 11.65 -25.69
N LYS A 512 9.56 12.67 -24.83
CA LYS A 512 8.56 13.73 -24.81
C LYS A 512 9.24 15.04 -24.47
N GLN A 513 8.56 16.15 -24.75
CA GLN A 513 9.03 17.46 -24.32
C GLN A 513 9.28 17.48 -22.81
N VAL A 514 10.47 17.96 -22.44
CA VAL A 514 10.89 18.15 -21.05
C VAL A 514 11.22 19.61 -20.86
N MET A 515 10.57 20.26 -19.90
CA MET A 515 10.91 21.63 -19.50
C MET A 515 11.65 21.60 -18.18
N SER A 516 12.76 22.31 -18.08
CA SER A 516 13.45 22.53 -16.82
C SER A 516 12.67 23.51 -15.93
N ARG A 517 13.05 23.59 -14.66
CA ARG A 517 12.52 24.59 -13.71
C ARG A 517 12.90 26.03 -14.07
N SER A 518 13.98 26.23 -14.84
CA SER A 518 14.38 27.54 -15.36
C SER A 518 13.62 27.94 -16.65
N SER A 519 12.61 27.14 -17.00
CA SER A 519 11.76 27.26 -18.19
C SER A 519 12.54 27.12 -19.50
N ASP A 520 13.62 26.32 -19.50
CA ASP A 520 14.33 25.93 -20.71
C ASP A 520 13.81 24.58 -21.23
N GLU A 521 13.66 24.49 -22.54
CA GLU A 521 13.34 23.21 -23.19
C GLU A 521 14.59 22.34 -23.21
N CYS A 522 14.53 21.22 -22.50
CA CYS A 522 15.66 20.31 -22.35
C CYS A 522 15.92 19.52 -23.64
N VAL A 523 17.19 19.17 -23.82
CA VAL A 523 17.70 18.32 -24.90
C VAL A 523 18.28 17.04 -24.32
N VAL A 524 18.68 16.09 -25.17
CA VAL A 524 19.64 15.06 -24.75
C VAL A 524 21.05 15.53 -25.06
N ALA A 525 21.91 15.59 -24.05
CA ALA A 525 23.33 15.88 -24.21
C ALA A 525 24.17 14.62 -23.98
N LEU A 526 25.29 14.53 -24.68
CA LEU A 526 26.35 13.55 -24.45
C LEU A 526 27.42 14.20 -23.56
N CYS A 527 27.24 14.14 -22.24
CA CYS A 527 28.11 14.82 -21.28
C CYS A 527 29.03 13.84 -20.55
N ASP A 528 30.19 14.33 -20.15
CA ASP A 528 31.08 13.63 -19.23
C ASP A 528 30.42 13.47 -17.87
N GLN A 529 30.41 12.25 -17.33
CA GLN A 529 29.75 11.94 -16.07
C GLN A 529 30.42 10.80 -15.32
N TRP A 530 30.47 10.91 -13.99
CA TRP A 530 30.79 9.80 -13.11
C TRP A 530 29.55 8.96 -12.86
N TYR A 531 29.70 7.64 -12.92
CA TYR A 531 28.59 6.70 -12.78
C TYR A 531 28.99 5.43 -12.03
N LEU A 532 28.00 4.79 -11.39
CA LEU A 532 28.11 3.49 -10.75
C LEU A 532 27.81 2.40 -11.77
N ASP A 533 28.70 1.43 -11.91
CA ASP A 533 28.63 0.37 -12.92
C ASP A 533 27.80 -0.84 -12.48
N TYR A 534 26.51 -0.64 -12.20
CA TYR A 534 25.62 -1.76 -11.83
C TYR A 534 25.35 -2.75 -12.98
N GLY A 535 25.80 -2.43 -14.20
CA GLY A 535 25.76 -3.33 -15.35
C GLY A 535 26.83 -4.42 -15.31
N GLU A 536 27.84 -4.31 -14.45
CA GLU A 536 28.91 -5.30 -14.30
C GLU A 536 28.34 -6.68 -13.90
N GLU A 537 28.55 -7.70 -14.75
CA GLU A 537 27.99 -9.04 -14.57
C GLU A 537 28.32 -9.65 -13.21
N LYS A 538 29.59 -9.60 -12.79
CA LYS A 538 30.03 -10.15 -11.49
C LYS A 538 29.34 -9.46 -10.31
N TRP A 539 29.16 -8.13 -10.37
CA TRP A 539 28.52 -7.38 -9.29
C TRP A 539 27.02 -7.66 -9.24
N LYS A 540 26.38 -7.75 -10.41
CA LYS A 540 24.98 -8.15 -10.55
C LYS A 540 24.74 -9.56 -10.00
N GLU A 541 25.59 -10.53 -10.33
CA GLU A 541 25.51 -11.91 -9.83
C GLU A 541 25.59 -11.98 -8.29
N GLN A 542 26.57 -11.30 -7.69
CA GLN A 542 26.69 -11.25 -6.23
C GLN A 542 25.46 -10.58 -5.58
N THR A 543 24.92 -9.54 -6.22
CA THR A 543 23.70 -8.85 -5.75
C THR A 543 22.46 -9.74 -5.87
N CYS A 544 22.33 -10.51 -6.96
CA CYS A 544 21.30 -11.53 -7.11
C CYS A 544 21.42 -12.63 -6.05
N GLN A 545 22.64 -13.01 -5.67
CA GLN A 545 22.86 -13.95 -4.56
C GLN A 545 22.45 -13.34 -3.21
N CYS A 546 22.75 -12.06 -2.96
CA CYS A 546 22.25 -11.34 -1.80
C CYS A 546 20.71 -11.31 -1.78
N LEU A 547 20.07 -11.04 -2.93
CA LEU A 547 18.61 -11.03 -3.05
C LEU A 547 17.97 -12.40 -2.74
N LYS A 548 18.62 -13.52 -3.11
CA LYS A 548 18.12 -14.86 -2.76
C LYS A 548 18.05 -15.07 -1.25
N ASN A 549 19.02 -14.55 -0.51
CA ASN A 549 19.08 -14.65 0.95
C ASN A 549 18.15 -13.63 1.65
N LEU A 550 17.80 -12.55 0.97
CA LEU A 550 16.95 -11.47 1.49
C LEU A 550 15.48 -11.91 1.64
N GLU A 551 14.88 -11.64 2.81
CA GLU A 551 13.44 -11.80 3.05
C GLU A 551 12.64 -10.59 2.52
N THR A 552 11.70 -10.82 1.60
CA THR A 552 10.94 -9.75 0.87
C THR A 552 9.47 -9.63 1.28
N PHE A 553 9.00 -10.45 2.21
CA PHE A 553 7.63 -10.55 2.75
C PHE A 553 6.53 -10.93 1.75
N CYS A 554 6.81 -10.88 0.44
CA CYS A 554 5.96 -11.40 -0.62
C CYS A 554 6.73 -11.59 -1.95
N GLU A 555 6.22 -12.48 -2.80
CA GLU A 555 6.75 -12.79 -4.13
C GLU A 555 6.65 -11.62 -5.13
N GLU A 556 5.67 -10.72 -4.97
CA GLU A 556 5.57 -9.52 -5.81
C GLU A 556 6.77 -8.58 -5.58
N THR A 557 7.19 -8.38 -4.34
CA THR A 557 8.36 -7.55 -4.02
C THR A 557 9.64 -8.19 -4.58
N ARG A 558 9.81 -9.51 -4.43
CA ARG A 558 10.95 -10.25 -4.98
C ARG A 558 11.06 -10.09 -6.50
N ARG A 559 9.97 -10.32 -7.24
CA ARG A 559 9.94 -10.16 -8.71
C ARG A 559 10.27 -8.73 -9.16
N ASN A 560 9.85 -7.71 -8.41
CA ASN A 560 10.21 -6.32 -8.74
C ASN A 560 11.72 -6.06 -8.56
N PHE A 561 12.36 -6.66 -7.54
CA PHE A 561 13.81 -6.61 -7.42
C PHE A 561 14.49 -7.33 -8.59
N GLU A 562 14.11 -8.57 -8.89
CA GLU A 562 14.68 -9.36 -10.00
C GLU A 562 14.58 -8.59 -11.32
N ALA A 563 13.38 -8.11 -11.67
CA ALA A 563 13.17 -7.32 -12.89
C ALA A 563 14.02 -6.04 -12.93
N THR A 564 14.24 -5.39 -11.77
CA THR A 564 15.10 -4.21 -11.69
C THR A 564 16.56 -4.61 -11.85
N LEU A 565 17.05 -5.65 -11.17
CA LEU A 565 18.45 -6.09 -11.26
C LEU A 565 18.81 -6.51 -12.69
N ASP A 566 17.90 -7.16 -13.41
CA ASP A 566 18.09 -7.54 -14.81
C ASP A 566 18.21 -6.31 -15.72
N TRP A 567 17.29 -5.35 -15.56
CA TRP A 567 17.25 -4.13 -16.37
C TRP A 567 18.36 -3.13 -16.02
N LEU A 568 18.78 -3.07 -14.76
CA LEU A 568 19.69 -2.05 -14.26
C LEU A 568 21.06 -2.21 -14.93
N GLN A 569 21.51 -1.09 -15.51
CA GLN A 569 22.83 -0.92 -16.09
C GLN A 569 23.53 0.16 -15.29
N GLU A 570 24.25 1.06 -15.93
CA GLU A 570 25.07 2.01 -15.23
C GLU A 570 24.28 3.27 -14.81
N HIS A 571 24.48 3.75 -13.58
CA HIS A 571 23.71 4.83 -12.97
C HIS A 571 24.56 6.08 -12.73
N ALA A 572 24.13 7.20 -13.29
CA ALA A 572 24.81 8.49 -13.16
C ALA A 572 24.75 9.04 -11.73
N CYS A 573 25.89 9.04 -11.02
CA CYS A 573 25.99 9.43 -9.61
C CYS A 573 26.53 10.85 -9.38
N SER A 574 27.05 11.55 -10.40
CA SER A 574 27.57 12.92 -10.26
C SER A 574 26.63 14.02 -10.76
N ARG A 575 26.61 15.16 -10.07
CA ARG A 575 25.85 16.39 -10.37
C ARG A 575 26.70 17.63 -10.17
N THR A 576 26.37 18.74 -10.82
CA THR A 576 27.08 20.04 -10.69
C THR A 576 26.33 21.07 -9.83
N TYR A 577 25.07 20.80 -9.50
CA TYR A 577 24.18 21.68 -8.75
C TYR A 577 23.36 20.90 -7.72
N GLY A 578 22.94 21.60 -6.67
CA GLY A 578 22.21 21.06 -5.54
C GLY A 578 23.04 21.05 -4.26
N LEU A 579 22.56 20.32 -3.26
CA LEU A 579 23.28 20.10 -2.00
C LEU A 579 23.80 18.66 -1.94
N GLY A 580 24.87 18.42 -1.19
CA GLY A 580 25.41 17.08 -1.00
C GLY A 580 26.89 17.08 -0.64
N THR A 581 27.48 15.89 -0.67
CA THR A 581 28.93 15.71 -0.56
C THR A 581 29.59 15.81 -1.92
N ARG A 582 30.77 16.44 -1.98
CA ARG A 582 31.59 16.53 -3.19
C ARG A 582 32.37 15.24 -3.42
N LEU A 583 32.57 14.86 -4.69
CA LEU A 583 33.45 13.75 -5.04
C LEU A 583 34.89 14.07 -4.61
N PRO A 584 35.56 13.21 -3.82
CA PRO A 584 36.82 13.57 -3.15
C PRO A 584 38.03 13.68 -4.09
N TRP A 585 37.91 13.24 -5.34
CA TRP A 585 38.96 13.37 -6.36
C TRP A 585 38.61 14.32 -7.50
N ASP A 586 37.39 14.86 -7.51
CA ASP A 586 36.88 15.73 -8.58
C ASP A 586 35.78 16.64 -8.02
N GLU A 587 36.20 17.64 -7.22
CA GLU A 587 35.31 18.43 -6.34
C GLU A 587 34.30 19.34 -7.05
N GLN A 588 34.41 19.46 -8.39
CA GLN A 588 33.40 20.11 -9.21
C GLN A 588 32.07 19.33 -9.22
N TRP A 589 32.11 18.03 -8.90
CA TRP A 589 30.93 17.17 -8.85
C TRP A 589 30.46 16.93 -7.42
N LEU A 590 29.16 17.06 -7.21
CA LEU A 590 28.41 16.57 -6.07
C LEU A 590 27.91 15.15 -6.33
N ILE A 591 27.82 14.36 -5.28
CA ILE A 591 27.18 13.04 -5.28
C ILE A 591 25.67 13.24 -5.17
N GLU A 592 24.92 12.54 -6.02
CA GLU A 592 23.45 12.60 -6.00
C GLU A 592 22.82 11.76 -4.89
N SER A 593 21.59 12.10 -4.55
CA SER A 593 20.89 11.66 -3.34
C SER A 593 20.52 10.17 -3.31
N LEU A 594 20.41 9.46 -4.44
CA LEU A 594 20.21 8.01 -4.47
C LEU A 594 21.53 7.22 -4.37
N SER A 595 22.69 7.90 -4.43
CA SER A 595 24.00 7.26 -4.43
C SER A 595 24.72 7.40 -3.08
N ASP A 596 24.60 8.54 -2.40
CA ASP A 596 25.09 8.74 -1.02
C ASP A 596 24.20 8.05 0.05
N SER A 597 23.03 7.55 -0.35
CA SER A 597 22.02 6.99 0.56
C SER A 597 21.98 5.47 0.64
N THR A 598 23.05 4.80 0.22
CA THR A 598 23.04 3.35 0.01
C THR A 598 23.54 2.52 1.19
N ILE A 599 24.46 3.03 2.02
CA ILE A 599 25.05 2.29 3.16
C ILE A 599 25.08 3.07 4.49
N TYR A 600 24.43 4.23 4.56
CA TYR A 600 24.42 5.10 5.75
C TYR A 600 23.92 4.43 7.05
N MET A 601 23.31 3.26 6.94
CA MET A 601 22.88 2.49 8.10
C MET A 601 24.07 2.06 8.95
N ALA A 602 25.25 1.88 8.35
CA ALA A 602 26.50 1.68 9.08
C ALA A 602 26.85 2.93 9.91
N PHE A 603 26.68 4.12 9.34
CA PHE A 603 26.92 5.38 10.07
C PHE A 603 25.99 5.56 11.27
N TYR A 604 24.73 5.06 11.25
CA TYR A 604 23.87 5.07 12.44
C TYR A 604 24.50 4.39 13.66
N THR A 605 25.33 3.35 13.45
CA THR A 605 25.97 2.62 14.54
C THR A 605 27.01 3.48 15.27
N ALA A 606 27.68 4.38 14.54
CA ALA A 606 28.74 5.27 15.05
C ALA A 606 28.24 6.67 15.45
N ALA A 607 27.15 7.17 14.86
CA ALA A 607 26.73 8.57 14.95
C ALA A 607 26.62 9.11 16.39
N HIS A 608 26.06 8.34 17.33
CA HIS A 608 25.95 8.78 18.74
C HIS A 608 27.28 9.04 19.45
N LEU A 609 28.38 8.44 18.98
CA LEU A 609 29.71 8.61 19.54
C LEU A 609 30.54 9.66 18.77
N LEU A 610 30.16 9.94 17.53
CA LEU A 610 30.80 10.96 16.70
C LEU A 610 30.17 12.35 16.88
N GLN A 611 28.85 12.46 16.76
CA GLN A 611 28.12 13.75 16.78
C GLN A 611 27.18 13.93 17.97
N GLY A 612 26.95 12.89 18.79
CA GLY A 612 26.27 13.04 20.10
C GLY A 612 24.84 13.56 20.06
N GLY A 613 24.15 13.49 18.92
CA GLY A 613 22.79 14.02 18.73
C GLY A 613 22.73 15.45 18.18
N ASP A 614 23.86 16.14 17.99
CA ASP A 614 23.86 17.33 17.15
C ASP A 614 23.75 16.89 15.69
N ILE A 615 22.57 17.12 15.11
CA ILE A 615 22.26 16.64 13.76
C ILE A 615 23.18 17.22 12.68
N ARG A 616 23.81 18.37 12.92
CA ARG A 616 24.77 19.02 12.01
C ARG A 616 26.21 18.57 12.24
N GLY A 617 26.51 17.83 13.30
CA GLY A 617 27.88 17.37 13.60
C GLY A 617 28.88 18.50 13.86
N GLN A 618 28.41 19.66 14.31
CA GLN A 618 29.20 20.85 14.63
C GLN A 618 29.55 20.94 16.12
N ALA A 619 28.76 20.29 16.99
CA ALA A 619 29.09 20.14 18.40
C ALA A 619 30.33 19.25 18.62
N GLU A 620 30.93 19.34 19.80
CA GLU A 620 32.04 18.48 20.18
C GLU A 620 31.63 17.01 20.18
N SER A 621 32.51 16.16 19.65
CA SER A 621 32.32 14.71 19.65
C SER A 621 32.31 14.17 21.08
N PRO A 622 31.37 13.29 21.47
CA PRO A 622 31.40 12.60 22.76
C PRO A 622 32.69 11.82 23.01
N LEU A 623 33.34 11.34 21.95
CA LEU A 623 34.64 10.65 22.00
C LEU A 623 35.84 11.57 21.74
N GLY A 624 35.62 12.87 21.57
CA GLY A 624 36.69 13.85 21.30
C GLY A 624 37.36 13.68 19.92
N ILE A 625 36.76 12.92 19.00
CA ILE A 625 37.27 12.73 17.64
C ILE A 625 36.88 13.94 16.79
N ARG A 626 37.84 14.57 16.12
CA ARG A 626 37.55 15.66 15.17
C ARG A 626 37.14 15.10 13.80
N PRO A 627 36.25 15.77 13.05
CA PRO A 627 35.81 15.26 11.74
C PRO A 627 36.97 15.02 10.76
N GLN A 628 38.00 15.89 10.77
CA GLN A 628 39.16 15.75 9.87
C GLN A 628 40.07 14.55 10.21
N GLN A 629 39.92 13.96 11.40
CA GLN A 629 40.68 12.77 11.80
C GLN A 629 40.05 11.47 11.26
N MET A 630 38.81 11.51 10.77
CA MET A 630 38.14 10.37 10.15
C MET A 630 38.60 10.20 8.71
N THR A 631 39.78 9.61 8.51
CA THR A 631 40.35 9.30 7.19
C THR A 631 39.78 7.98 6.64
N LYS A 632 40.09 7.65 5.38
CA LYS A 632 39.71 6.37 4.76
C LYS A 632 40.13 5.18 5.63
N GLU A 633 41.37 5.18 6.11
CA GLU A 633 41.94 4.07 6.87
C GLU A 633 41.30 3.94 8.26
N VAL A 634 40.85 5.06 8.85
CA VAL A 634 40.08 5.05 10.11
C VAL A 634 38.71 4.40 9.90
N TRP A 635 38.02 4.76 8.82
CA TRP A 635 36.74 4.13 8.48
C TRP A 635 36.90 2.65 8.10
N ASP A 636 37.95 2.29 7.36
CA ASP A 636 38.28 0.91 7.04
C ASP A 636 38.44 0.09 8.33
N TYR A 637 39.17 0.60 9.34
CA TYR A 637 39.34 -0.08 10.62
C TYR A 637 38.01 -0.33 11.36
N ILE A 638 37.09 0.64 11.31
CA ILE A 638 35.78 0.55 11.98
C ILE A 638 34.87 -0.46 11.27
N PHE A 639 34.83 -0.45 9.93
CA PHE A 639 33.80 -1.17 9.17
C PHE A 639 34.27 -2.46 8.50
N PHE A 640 35.58 -2.66 8.30
CA PHE A 640 36.13 -3.91 7.78
C PHE A 640 36.81 -4.68 8.90
N LYS A 641 36.35 -5.91 9.14
CA LYS A 641 36.76 -6.70 10.31
C LYS A 641 38.27 -6.90 10.38
N GLU A 642 38.88 -7.24 9.24
CA GLU A 642 40.31 -7.55 9.11
C GLU A 642 41.20 -6.35 8.79
N ALA A 643 40.66 -5.13 8.72
CA ALA A 643 41.46 -3.94 8.44
C ALA A 643 42.47 -3.64 9.57
N PRO A 644 43.70 -3.25 9.23
CA PRO A 644 44.74 -2.96 10.23
C PRO A 644 44.45 -1.64 10.96
N PHE A 645 44.96 -1.52 12.19
CA PHE A 645 44.88 -0.26 12.94
C PHE A 645 45.67 0.86 12.21
N PRO A 646 45.05 2.01 11.93
CA PRO A 646 45.66 3.05 11.11
C PRO A 646 46.62 3.93 11.91
N LYS A 647 47.52 4.64 11.22
CA LYS A 647 48.34 5.68 11.83
C LYS A 647 47.47 6.92 12.09
N THR A 648 46.91 7.03 13.29
CA THR A 648 46.03 8.13 13.71
C THR A 648 46.39 8.66 15.09
N GLN A 649 45.91 9.86 15.42
CA GLN A 649 46.00 10.45 16.76
C GLN A 649 44.83 10.02 17.67
N ILE A 650 43.86 9.29 17.12
CA ILE A 650 42.72 8.76 17.88
C ILE A 650 43.21 7.57 18.72
N PRO A 651 42.92 7.51 20.04
CA PRO A 651 43.26 6.36 20.87
C PRO A 651 42.62 5.07 20.34
N LYS A 652 43.31 3.94 20.53
CA LYS A 652 42.84 2.66 20.00
C LYS A 652 41.52 2.24 20.62
N GLU A 653 41.37 2.44 21.92
CA GLU A 653 40.18 2.10 22.69
C GLU A 653 38.94 2.82 22.14
N THR A 654 39.12 4.06 21.68
CA THR A 654 38.06 4.88 21.08
C THR A 654 37.61 4.33 19.72
N LEU A 655 38.53 3.90 18.87
CA LEU A 655 38.19 3.25 17.59
C LEU A 655 37.61 1.86 17.78
N ASP A 656 38.11 1.10 18.77
CA ASP A 656 37.59 -0.22 19.12
C ASP A 656 36.14 -0.13 19.58
N GLN A 657 35.75 0.93 20.30
CA GLN A 657 34.36 1.18 20.69
C GLN A 657 33.45 1.43 19.48
N LEU A 658 33.90 2.20 18.48
CA LEU A 658 33.14 2.42 17.24
C LEU A 658 32.99 1.13 16.43
N LYS A 659 34.08 0.35 16.32
CA LYS A 659 34.08 -0.97 15.66
C LYS A 659 33.12 -1.93 16.37
N GLN A 660 33.14 -1.97 17.70
CA GLN A 660 32.25 -2.79 18.53
C GLN A 660 30.77 -2.46 18.29
N GLU A 661 30.41 -1.17 18.25
CA GLU A 661 29.04 -0.75 17.94
C GLU A 661 28.59 -1.24 16.56
N PHE A 662 29.44 -1.08 15.54
CA PHE A 662 29.12 -1.58 14.20
C PHE A 662 28.97 -3.09 14.17
N GLU A 663 29.96 -3.84 14.64
CA GLU A 663 29.98 -5.31 14.62
C GLU A 663 28.81 -5.92 15.41
N PHE A 664 28.37 -5.29 16.50
CA PHE A 664 27.21 -5.75 17.26
C PHE A 664 25.89 -5.51 16.52
N TRP A 665 25.69 -4.32 15.95
CA TRP A 665 24.40 -3.94 15.36
C TRP A 665 24.19 -4.45 13.94
N TYR A 666 25.24 -4.54 13.13
CA TYR A 666 25.14 -5.04 11.76
C TYR A 666 24.99 -6.57 11.72
N PRO A 667 24.24 -7.14 10.77
CA PRO A 667 23.61 -6.53 9.59
C PRO A 667 22.34 -5.70 9.88
N VAL A 668 21.77 -5.06 8.87
CA VAL A 668 20.42 -4.47 8.98
C VAL A 668 19.37 -5.59 8.98
N ASP A 669 18.66 -5.79 10.09
CA ASP A 669 17.67 -6.87 10.23
C ASP A 669 16.38 -6.60 9.44
N LEU A 670 15.95 -5.33 9.41
CA LEU A 670 14.75 -4.94 8.68
C LEU A 670 14.86 -3.51 8.13
N ARG A 671 14.58 -3.36 6.84
CA ARG A 671 14.39 -2.06 6.20
C ARG A 671 12.99 -1.94 5.63
N VAL A 672 12.22 -0.93 6.06
CA VAL A 672 10.83 -0.74 5.60
C VAL A 672 10.70 0.50 4.72
N SER A 673 10.02 0.35 3.58
CA SER A 673 9.86 1.43 2.61
C SER A 673 8.54 1.36 1.85
N GLY A 674 8.17 2.47 1.20
CA GLY A 674 7.23 2.43 0.08
C GLY A 674 7.80 1.61 -1.09
N LYS A 675 6.89 0.96 -1.85
CA LYS A 675 7.23 0.14 -3.02
C LYS A 675 7.92 0.91 -4.16
N ASP A 676 7.82 2.23 -4.16
CA ASP A 676 8.44 3.14 -5.13
C ASP A 676 9.97 3.18 -5.04
N LEU A 677 10.56 2.76 -3.92
CA LEU A 677 12.02 2.70 -3.74
C LEU A 677 12.63 1.36 -4.18
N ILE A 678 11.83 0.35 -4.53
CA ILE A 678 12.34 -0.95 -5.03
C ILE A 678 13.21 -0.77 -6.28
N PRO A 679 12.73 -0.11 -7.36
CA PRO A 679 13.46 -0.06 -8.62
C PRO A 679 14.69 0.86 -8.63
N ASN A 680 15.04 1.47 -7.49
CA ASN A 680 16.15 2.41 -7.36
C ASN A 680 16.91 2.17 -6.04
N HIS A 681 16.67 3.01 -5.04
CA HIS A 681 17.32 3.04 -3.73
C HIS A 681 17.50 1.68 -3.08
N LEU A 682 16.45 0.84 -3.02
CA LEU A 682 16.55 -0.48 -2.38
C LEU A 682 17.40 -1.46 -3.20
N SER A 683 17.40 -1.33 -4.53
CA SER A 683 18.30 -2.12 -5.38
C SER A 683 19.74 -1.65 -5.21
N TYR A 684 19.98 -0.33 -5.18
CA TYR A 684 21.30 0.25 -4.96
C TYR A 684 21.84 -0.07 -3.55
N PHE A 685 20.97 -0.13 -2.56
CA PHE A 685 21.26 -0.59 -1.21
C PHE A 685 21.85 -1.99 -1.21
N LEU A 686 21.28 -2.95 -1.96
CA LEU A 686 21.85 -4.30 -2.08
C LEU A 686 23.21 -4.28 -2.81
N TYR A 687 23.28 -3.62 -3.97
CA TYR A 687 24.53 -3.50 -4.74
C TYR A 687 25.68 -2.95 -3.89
N ASN A 688 25.45 -1.85 -3.18
CA ASN A 688 26.50 -1.22 -2.39
C ASN A 688 26.87 -2.03 -1.14
N HIS A 689 25.93 -2.73 -0.48
CA HIS A 689 26.30 -3.63 0.63
C HIS A 689 27.24 -4.75 0.15
N VAL A 690 26.91 -5.37 -0.99
CA VAL A 690 27.75 -6.39 -1.61
C VAL A 690 29.10 -5.82 -2.05
N ALA A 691 29.14 -4.59 -2.59
CA ALA A 691 30.39 -3.97 -3.00
C ALA A 691 31.29 -3.57 -1.82
N MET A 692 30.71 -3.18 -0.68
CA MET A 692 31.46 -2.73 0.50
C MET A 692 31.94 -3.91 1.35
N TRP A 693 31.11 -4.93 1.55
CA TRP A 693 31.43 -6.13 2.32
C TRP A 693 31.28 -7.40 1.46
N PRO A 694 32.11 -7.57 0.40
CA PRO A 694 31.94 -8.65 -0.59
C PRO A 694 32.16 -10.06 -0.01
N GLU A 695 33.03 -10.19 0.99
CA GLU A 695 33.39 -11.48 1.62
C GLU A 695 32.55 -11.77 2.88
N GLU A 696 31.84 -10.78 3.41
CA GLU A 696 31.10 -10.87 4.69
C GLU A 696 29.59 -10.87 4.42
N SER A 697 29.09 -11.99 3.89
CA SER A 697 27.66 -12.15 3.56
C SER A 697 26.72 -12.03 4.76
N ASP A 698 27.24 -12.19 5.98
CA ASP A 698 26.55 -11.94 7.24
C ASP A 698 26.32 -10.45 7.52
N LYS A 699 27.06 -9.54 6.88
CA LYS A 699 26.82 -8.08 6.92
C LYS A 699 25.83 -7.60 5.87
N TRP A 700 25.40 -8.48 4.97
CA TRP A 700 24.40 -8.13 3.95
C TRP A 700 23.01 -7.93 4.57
N PRO A 701 22.14 -7.13 3.93
CA PRO A 701 20.80 -6.89 4.45
C PRO A 701 19.98 -8.17 4.60
N VAL A 702 19.28 -8.32 5.72
CA VAL A 702 18.52 -9.55 6.05
C VAL A 702 17.09 -9.50 5.49
N ALA A 703 16.39 -8.38 5.67
CA ALA A 703 15.00 -8.28 5.23
C ALA A 703 14.61 -6.87 4.74
N VAL A 704 13.79 -6.84 3.70
CA VAL A 704 13.18 -5.61 3.16
C VAL A 704 11.67 -5.80 3.06
N ARG A 705 10.92 -4.89 3.69
CA ARG A 705 9.45 -4.90 3.64
C ARG A 705 8.95 -3.68 2.87
N ALA A 706 8.36 -3.92 1.71
CA ALA A 706 7.68 -2.87 0.93
C ALA A 706 6.20 -2.72 1.33
N ASN A 707 5.71 -1.48 1.40
CA ASN A 707 4.28 -1.17 1.53
C ASN A 707 3.76 -0.33 0.36
N GLY A 708 2.45 -0.40 0.13
CA GLY A 708 1.76 0.51 -0.80
C GLY A 708 1.80 1.96 -0.31
N HIS A 709 1.43 2.89 -1.21
CA HIS A 709 1.19 4.27 -0.82
C HIS A 709 -0.06 4.39 0.04
N LEU A 710 -0.02 5.28 1.03
CA LEU A 710 -1.17 5.56 1.88
C LEU A 710 -2.27 6.29 1.08
N LEU A 711 -3.49 5.79 1.18
CA LEU A 711 -4.70 6.51 0.78
C LEU A 711 -5.36 7.12 2.03
N LEU A 712 -5.94 8.30 1.91
CA LEU A 712 -6.75 8.91 2.96
C LEU A 712 -8.21 8.93 2.50
N ASN A 713 -9.09 8.26 3.22
CA ASN A 713 -10.50 8.11 2.85
C ASN A 713 -10.70 7.55 1.42
N SER A 714 -9.86 6.56 1.05
CA SER A 714 -9.82 5.95 -0.29
C SER A 714 -9.36 6.86 -1.43
N GLU A 715 -8.90 8.08 -1.13
CA GLU A 715 -8.35 9.02 -2.11
C GLU A 715 -6.82 9.14 -1.99
N LYS A 716 -6.18 9.53 -3.11
CA LYS A 716 -4.74 9.79 -3.14
C LYS A 716 -4.43 11.02 -2.30
N VAL A 717 -3.57 10.88 -1.30
CA VAL A 717 -3.16 11.99 -0.44
C VAL A 717 -2.40 13.03 -1.25
N ARG A 718 -2.93 14.26 -1.31
CA ARG A 718 -2.24 15.45 -1.85
C ARG A 718 -1.88 16.35 -0.67
N LEU A 719 -0.59 16.66 -0.49
CA LEU A 719 0.00 17.60 0.48
C LEU A 719 -0.93 17.98 1.66
N ILE A 720 -0.83 17.23 2.76
CA ILE A 720 -1.51 17.59 4.01
C ILE A 720 -0.44 17.79 5.08
N ALA A 721 -0.41 19.02 5.61
CA ALA A 721 0.41 19.44 6.73
C ALA A 721 0.35 18.45 7.91
N ALA A 722 1.48 18.33 8.62
CA ALA A 722 1.68 17.49 9.80
C ALA A 722 0.60 17.65 10.91
N GLN A 723 -0.23 18.70 10.85
CA GLN A 723 -1.34 18.93 11.78
C GLN A 723 -2.36 17.77 11.87
N LYS A 724 -2.37 16.82 10.92
CA LYS A 724 -3.28 15.66 10.92
C LYS A 724 -2.62 14.28 11.16
N VAL A 725 -1.39 14.20 11.70
CA VAL A 725 -0.82 12.92 12.21
C VAL A 725 -1.73 12.27 13.28
N LYS A 726 -2.52 13.09 13.99
CA LYS A 726 -3.56 12.71 14.97
C LYS A 726 -4.64 11.76 14.43
N ILE A 727 -4.82 11.72 13.11
CA ILE A 727 -5.78 10.82 12.47
C ILE A 727 -5.28 9.38 12.48
N LEU A 728 -3.97 9.11 12.50
CA LEU A 728 -3.46 7.73 12.48
C LEU A 728 -3.75 6.96 13.78
N GLN A 729 -3.50 7.50 14.97
CA GLN A 729 -3.86 6.78 16.21
C GLN A 729 -5.38 6.59 16.33
N LYS A 730 -6.15 7.63 15.99
CA LYS A 730 -7.62 7.59 16.02
C LYS A 730 -8.22 6.64 14.98
N ASN A 731 -7.64 6.57 13.77
CA ASN A 731 -8.08 5.67 12.71
C ASN A 731 -7.50 4.26 12.87
N PHE A 732 -6.31 4.08 13.44
CA PHE A 732 -5.76 2.76 13.73
C PHE A 732 -6.62 2.03 14.78
N LEU A 733 -7.14 2.77 15.76
CA LEU A 733 -8.17 2.31 16.71
C LEU A 733 -9.58 2.17 16.11
N ARG A 734 -9.84 2.63 14.88
CA ARG A 734 -11.18 2.59 14.24
C ARG A 734 -11.27 1.74 12.97
N SER A 735 -10.16 1.45 12.29
CA SER A 735 -10.18 0.84 10.95
C SER A 735 -8.93 0.03 10.55
N GLY A 736 -8.01 -0.27 11.48
CA GLY A 736 -6.81 -1.09 11.21
C GLY A 736 -6.98 -2.59 11.54
N PRO A 737 -6.00 -3.46 11.18
CA PRO A 737 -5.98 -4.87 11.60
C PRO A 737 -5.86 -5.06 13.12
N ALA A 738 -5.33 -4.05 13.83
CA ALA A 738 -5.41 -4.01 15.29
C ALA A 738 -6.86 -3.88 15.78
N ASN A 739 -7.78 -3.33 14.98
CA ASN A 739 -9.21 -3.33 15.28
C ASN A 739 -9.76 -4.76 15.20
N THR A 740 -9.49 -5.54 14.14
CA THR A 740 -9.97 -6.94 14.10
C THR A 740 -9.40 -7.82 15.20
N PHE A 741 -8.14 -7.62 15.61
CA PHE A 741 -7.56 -8.34 16.75
C PHE A 741 -8.12 -7.85 18.09
N ASN A 742 -8.13 -6.55 18.34
CA ASN A 742 -8.72 -5.98 19.56
C ASN A 742 -10.21 -6.29 19.64
N ASP A 743 -10.96 -6.21 18.55
CA ASP A 743 -12.38 -6.56 18.49
C ASP A 743 -12.60 -8.01 18.92
N ARG A 744 -11.71 -8.95 18.53
CA ARG A 744 -11.79 -10.34 18.99
C ARG A 744 -11.48 -10.48 20.49
N VAL A 745 -10.48 -9.78 20.99
CA VAL A 745 -10.09 -9.84 22.42
C VAL A 745 -11.14 -9.14 23.30
N PHE A 746 -11.65 -7.98 22.87
CA PHE A 746 -12.78 -7.29 23.49
C PHE A 746 -14.05 -8.13 23.40
N ALA A 747 -14.35 -8.75 22.27
CA ALA A 747 -15.51 -9.63 22.12
C ALA A 747 -15.42 -10.83 23.06
N ALA A 748 -14.23 -11.42 23.26
CA ALA A 748 -14.06 -12.50 24.23
C ALA A 748 -14.32 -12.03 25.67
N LYS A 749 -13.82 -10.86 26.05
CA LYS A 749 -14.05 -10.25 27.37
C LYS A 749 -15.51 -9.84 27.58
N ASP A 750 -16.15 -9.25 26.57
CA ASP A 750 -17.57 -8.87 26.63
C ASP A 750 -18.46 -10.11 26.67
N LYS A 751 -18.14 -11.16 25.89
CA LYS A 751 -18.80 -12.47 25.99
C LYS A 751 -18.66 -13.05 27.40
N TYR A 752 -17.46 -13.05 27.97
CA TYR A 752 -17.26 -13.53 29.34
C TYR A 752 -18.06 -12.73 30.36
N ARG A 753 -18.12 -11.40 30.21
CA ARG A 753 -18.93 -10.52 31.05
C ARG A 753 -20.43 -10.83 30.97
N GLU A 754 -20.94 -11.13 29.78
CA GLU A 754 -22.36 -11.47 29.58
C GLU A 754 -22.72 -12.85 30.13
N LEU A 755 -21.83 -13.84 29.98
CA LEU A 755 -22.05 -15.22 30.43
C LEU A 755 -21.82 -15.40 31.94
N ALA A 756 -20.94 -14.61 32.56
CA ALA A 756 -20.61 -14.71 33.98
C ALA A 756 -21.69 -14.03 34.87
N ILE A 757 -22.85 -14.67 35.00
CA ILE A 757 -24.00 -14.17 35.79
C ILE A 757 -23.63 -13.98 37.27
N GLU A 758 -22.77 -14.84 37.81
CA GLU A 758 -22.28 -14.79 39.19
C GLU A 758 -21.22 -13.70 39.41
N GLY A 759 -20.87 -12.95 38.36
CA GLY A 759 -19.79 -11.96 38.34
C GLY A 759 -18.50 -12.51 37.73
N MET A 760 -17.68 -11.62 37.20
CA MET A 760 -16.41 -11.99 36.58
C MET A 760 -15.35 -12.28 37.64
N HIS A 761 -14.54 -13.32 37.43
CA HIS A 761 -13.45 -13.67 38.35
C HIS A 761 -12.37 -12.59 38.37
N ARG A 762 -12.04 -12.07 39.55
CA ARG A 762 -11.10 -10.94 39.74
C ARG A 762 -9.76 -11.18 39.05
N ASP A 763 -9.10 -12.30 39.31
CA ASP A 763 -7.75 -12.53 38.78
C ASP A 763 -7.76 -12.72 37.26
N LEU A 764 -8.86 -13.24 36.70
CA LEU A 764 -8.98 -13.41 35.25
C LEU A 764 -9.18 -12.05 34.57
N VAL A 765 -9.90 -11.13 35.22
CA VAL A 765 -10.04 -9.74 34.77
C VAL A 765 -8.69 -9.02 34.81
N PHE A 766 -7.95 -9.10 35.92
CA PHE A 766 -6.63 -8.46 36.01
C PHE A 766 -5.63 -9.07 35.02
N ARG A 767 -5.62 -10.40 34.85
CA ARG A 767 -4.81 -11.07 33.82
C ARG A 767 -5.17 -10.59 32.43
N PHE A 768 -6.47 -10.46 32.13
CA PHE A 768 -6.92 -9.92 30.84
C PHE A 768 -6.43 -8.49 30.63
N ILE A 769 -6.57 -7.60 31.62
CA ILE A 769 -6.12 -6.21 31.51
C ILE A 769 -4.61 -6.16 31.25
N GLU A 770 -3.82 -6.93 32.00
CA GLU A 770 -2.37 -7.01 31.83
C GLU A 770 -1.98 -7.49 30.41
N VAL A 771 -2.52 -8.63 29.99
CA VAL A 771 -2.24 -9.21 28.67
C VAL A 771 -2.68 -8.28 27.54
N GLN A 772 -3.89 -7.72 27.62
CA GLN A 772 -4.38 -6.77 26.61
C GLN A 772 -3.50 -5.52 26.53
N THR A 773 -3.02 -5.02 27.67
CA THR A 773 -2.12 -3.86 27.74
C THR A 773 -0.79 -4.17 27.06
N LEU A 774 -0.21 -5.36 27.29
CA LEU A 774 1.02 -5.81 26.62
C LEU A 774 0.84 -6.00 25.11
N LEU A 775 -0.28 -6.61 24.68
CA LEU A 775 -0.58 -6.80 23.25
C LEU A 775 -0.79 -5.48 22.51
N LEU A 776 -1.30 -4.45 23.20
CA LEU A 776 -1.55 -3.13 22.64
C LEU A 776 -0.34 -2.18 22.72
N ALA A 777 0.64 -2.49 23.57
CA ALA A 777 1.81 -1.63 23.82
C ALA A 777 2.60 -1.26 22.56
N PRO A 778 2.81 -2.15 21.56
CA PRO A 778 3.47 -1.75 20.31
C PRO A 778 2.70 -0.70 19.51
N PHE A 779 1.38 -0.62 19.65
CA PHE A 779 0.50 0.26 18.87
C PHE A 779 0.14 1.57 19.59
N CYS A 780 -0.13 1.49 20.89
CA CYS A 780 -0.56 2.63 21.71
C CYS A 780 0.28 2.72 22.99
N PRO A 781 1.60 2.94 22.88
CA PRO A 781 2.53 2.78 23.99
C PRO A 781 2.24 3.75 25.14
N HIS A 782 1.82 5.00 24.86
CA HIS A 782 1.51 5.98 25.89
C HIS A 782 0.32 5.58 26.78
N LEU A 783 -0.76 5.09 26.16
CA LEU A 783 -1.93 4.64 26.90
C LEU A 783 -1.61 3.37 27.70
N CYS A 784 -0.84 2.46 27.11
CA CYS A 784 -0.48 1.22 27.76
C CYS A 784 0.46 1.46 28.94
N GLU A 785 1.42 2.38 28.82
CA GLU A 785 2.26 2.84 29.92
C GLU A 785 1.42 3.42 31.06
N HIS A 786 0.44 4.27 30.74
CA HIS A 786 -0.48 4.80 31.75
C HIS A 786 -1.29 3.69 32.43
N ILE A 787 -1.87 2.75 31.68
CA ILE A 787 -2.60 1.62 32.26
C ILE A 787 -1.66 0.75 33.12
N TRP A 788 -0.42 0.54 32.70
CA TRP A 788 0.59 -0.20 33.44
C TRP A 788 0.87 0.43 34.81
N THR A 789 0.98 1.76 34.86
CA THR A 789 1.10 2.50 36.13
C THR A 789 -0.18 2.42 36.98
N LEU A 790 -1.36 2.41 36.37
CA LEU A 790 -2.64 2.22 37.08
C LEU A 790 -2.78 0.83 37.69
N LEU A 791 -2.14 -0.19 37.10
CA LEU A 791 -2.03 -1.53 37.68
C LEU A 791 -1.04 -1.60 38.86
N GLY A 792 -0.36 -0.50 39.21
CA GLY A 792 0.60 -0.43 40.30
C GLY A 792 1.92 -1.15 40.01
N LYS A 793 2.26 -1.34 38.73
CA LYS A 793 3.53 -1.96 38.33
C LYS A 793 4.68 -0.94 38.57
N PRO A 794 5.83 -1.38 39.11
CA PRO A 794 6.90 -0.46 39.53
C PRO A 794 7.69 0.12 38.34
N ASP A 795 7.87 -0.66 37.28
CA ASP A 795 8.71 -0.31 36.14
C ASP A 795 7.88 0.16 34.94
N SER A 796 8.54 0.82 33.97
CA SER A 796 7.96 1.11 32.66
C SER A 796 7.56 -0.18 31.92
N ILE A 797 6.46 -0.13 31.17
CA ILE A 797 6.03 -1.20 30.26
C ILE A 797 7.07 -1.50 29.19
N MET A 798 7.99 -0.57 28.91
CA MET A 798 9.09 -0.78 27.97
C MET A 798 10.03 -1.91 28.40
N ASN A 799 10.05 -2.25 29.69
CA ASN A 799 10.84 -3.36 30.25
C ASN A 799 10.03 -4.66 30.41
N ALA A 800 8.75 -4.66 30.06
CA ALA A 800 7.90 -5.84 30.21
C ALA A 800 8.22 -6.92 29.16
N SER A 801 7.93 -8.18 29.49
CA SER A 801 8.06 -9.31 28.57
C SER A 801 6.75 -9.62 27.87
N TRP A 802 6.83 -10.27 26.70
CA TRP A 802 5.68 -10.73 25.94
C TRP A 802 4.85 -11.72 26.79
N PRO A 803 3.50 -11.59 26.82
CA PRO A 803 2.67 -12.43 27.65
C PRO A 803 2.76 -13.90 27.24
N VAL A 804 2.98 -14.79 28.22
CA VAL A 804 2.99 -16.24 28.02
C VAL A 804 1.56 -16.76 27.91
N ALA A 805 1.28 -17.48 26.83
CA ALA A 805 0.00 -18.15 26.63
C ALA A 805 -0.10 -19.40 27.52
N GLY A 806 -1.27 -19.61 28.13
CA GLY A 806 -1.59 -20.87 28.83
C GLY A 806 -2.02 -21.97 27.86
N PRO A 807 -2.39 -23.16 28.37
CA PRO A 807 -2.96 -24.22 27.54
C PRO A 807 -4.25 -23.74 26.86
N VAL A 808 -4.43 -24.11 25.59
CA VAL A 808 -5.62 -23.79 24.81
C VAL A 808 -6.51 -25.02 24.73
N ASP A 809 -7.69 -24.94 25.36
CA ASP A 809 -8.71 -25.98 25.28
C ASP A 809 -9.66 -25.69 24.12
N GLU A 810 -9.43 -26.37 23.00
CA GLU A 810 -10.23 -26.24 21.79
C GLU A 810 -11.67 -26.72 22.01
N SER A 811 -11.90 -27.71 22.87
CA SER A 811 -13.25 -28.23 23.15
C SER A 811 -14.09 -27.17 23.88
N LEU A 812 -13.51 -26.48 24.87
CA LEU A 812 -14.18 -25.36 25.55
C LEU A 812 -14.46 -24.16 24.65
N ILE A 813 -13.55 -23.83 23.73
CA ILE A 813 -13.78 -22.74 22.77
C ILE A 813 -14.98 -23.07 21.89
N ARG A 814 -15.07 -24.33 21.43
CA ARG A 814 -16.16 -24.81 20.56
C ARG A 814 -17.47 -24.95 21.30
N SER A 815 -17.48 -25.47 22.52
CA SER A 815 -18.69 -25.52 23.34
C SER A 815 -19.25 -24.10 23.59
N SER A 816 -18.35 -23.12 23.78
CA SER A 816 -18.72 -21.71 23.86
C SER A 816 -19.25 -21.14 22.53
N GLN A 817 -18.68 -21.52 21.38
CA GLN A 817 -19.19 -21.13 20.06
C GLN A 817 -20.60 -21.71 19.82
N TYR A 818 -20.77 -23.00 20.09
CA TYR A 818 -22.05 -23.70 20.03
C TYR A 818 -23.12 -22.99 20.89
N LEU A 819 -22.80 -22.67 22.15
CA LEU A 819 -23.71 -21.94 23.03
C LEU A 819 -24.15 -20.59 22.41
N MET A 820 -23.23 -19.84 21.82
CA MET A 820 -23.53 -18.55 21.21
C MET A 820 -24.39 -18.69 19.94
N GLU A 821 -24.15 -19.72 19.13
CA GLU A 821 -24.97 -20.04 17.96
C GLU A 821 -26.40 -20.44 18.36
N VAL A 822 -26.53 -21.32 19.37
CA VAL A 822 -27.85 -21.73 19.91
C VAL A 822 -28.59 -20.53 20.50
N ALA A 823 -27.92 -19.67 21.27
CA ALA A 823 -28.52 -18.45 21.81
C ALA A 823 -29.00 -17.52 20.69
N HIS A 824 -28.23 -17.36 19.62
CA HIS A 824 -28.61 -16.56 18.46
C HIS A 824 -29.83 -17.14 17.73
N ASP A 825 -29.82 -18.45 17.45
CA ASP A 825 -30.93 -19.15 16.80
C ASP A 825 -32.21 -19.09 17.63
N LEU A 826 -32.13 -19.30 18.95
CA LEU A 826 -33.27 -19.17 19.86
C LEU A 826 -33.87 -17.75 19.83
N ARG A 827 -33.04 -16.71 19.83
CA ARG A 827 -33.52 -15.32 19.72
C ARG A 827 -34.21 -15.07 18.38
N LEU A 828 -33.66 -15.62 17.29
CA LEU A 828 -34.24 -15.49 15.95
C LEU A 828 -35.60 -16.21 15.87
N ARG A 829 -35.69 -17.44 16.39
CA ARG A 829 -36.95 -18.20 16.42
C ARG A 829 -37.99 -17.57 17.33
N LEU A 830 -37.59 -17.01 18.47
CA LEU A 830 -38.49 -16.24 19.35
C LEU A 830 -39.06 -15.02 18.61
N LYS A 831 -38.22 -14.28 17.90
CA LYS A 831 -38.66 -13.14 17.06
C LYS A 831 -39.66 -13.58 15.98
N ASN A 832 -39.39 -14.69 15.30
CA ASN A 832 -40.28 -15.23 14.27
C ASN A 832 -41.61 -15.72 14.85
N TYR A 833 -41.60 -16.34 16.04
CA TYR A 833 -42.80 -16.74 16.76
C TYR A 833 -43.67 -15.52 17.12
N MET A 834 -43.06 -14.40 17.50
CA MET A 834 -43.76 -13.17 17.86
C MET A 834 -44.27 -12.35 16.65
N THR A 835 -43.84 -12.67 15.43
CA THR A 835 -44.34 -12.00 14.21
C THR A 835 -45.65 -12.62 13.71
N PRO A 836 -46.66 -11.81 13.30
CA PRO A 836 -47.93 -12.33 12.80
C PRO A 836 -47.74 -13.10 11.48
N ALA A 837 -48.44 -14.22 11.34
CA ALA A 837 -48.32 -15.09 10.17
C ALA A 837 -48.70 -14.36 8.87
N LYS A 838 -47.79 -14.32 7.90
CA LYS A 838 -48.08 -13.83 6.54
C LYS A 838 -48.86 -14.88 5.76
N GLY A 839 -50.20 -14.85 5.81
CA GLY A 839 -51.04 -15.65 4.91
C GLY A 839 -52.49 -15.90 5.37
N LYS A 840 -53.44 -15.23 4.70
CA LYS A 840 -54.90 -15.48 4.55
C LYS A 840 -55.68 -16.02 5.78
N LYS A 841 -55.93 -15.17 6.78
CA LYS A 841 -57.22 -14.96 7.47
C LYS A 841 -57.07 -13.74 8.41
N PRO A 842 -57.97 -12.74 8.37
CA PRO A 842 -57.72 -11.41 8.96
C PRO A 842 -57.99 -11.31 10.48
N ASP A 843 -58.01 -12.41 11.23
CA ASP A 843 -58.56 -12.38 12.60
C ASP A 843 -57.78 -13.22 13.63
N LYS A 844 -56.44 -13.26 13.52
CA LYS A 844 -55.59 -13.79 14.60
C LYS A 844 -54.78 -12.67 15.22
N GLN A 845 -55.10 -12.34 16.47
CA GLN A 845 -54.28 -11.50 17.35
C GLN A 845 -52.82 -12.00 17.36
N PRO A 846 -51.83 -11.12 17.54
CA PRO A 846 -50.44 -11.55 17.68
C PRO A 846 -50.34 -12.60 18.80
N PRO A 847 -49.61 -13.71 18.58
CA PRO A 847 -49.44 -14.72 19.61
C PRO A 847 -48.80 -14.09 20.86
N GLN A 848 -49.36 -14.39 22.03
CA GLN A 848 -48.85 -13.91 23.32
C GLN A 848 -47.38 -14.33 23.48
N LYS A 849 -46.55 -13.45 24.05
CA LYS A 849 -45.13 -13.74 24.31
C LYS A 849 -45.02 -15.08 25.06
N PRO A 850 -44.22 -16.03 24.56
CA PRO A 850 -44.13 -17.34 25.18
C PRO A 850 -43.46 -17.22 26.56
N SER A 851 -43.88 -18.08 27.48
CA SER A 851 -43.32 -18.11 28.84
C SER A 851 -42.27 -19.21 29.02
N HIS A 852 -42.42 -20.30 28.28
CA HIS A 852 -41.59 -21.49 28.38
C HIS A 852 -40.99 -21.87 27.03
N CYS A 853 -39.81 -22.48 27.05
CA CYS A 853 -39.18 -23.07 25.89
C CYS A 853 -38.66 -24.47 26.24
N THR A 854 -38.94 -25.47 25.41
CA THR A 854 -38.31 -26.78 25.52
C THR A 854 -37.29 -26.94 24.39
N ILE A 855 -36.02 -27.15 24.75
CA ILE A 855 -34.91 -27.41 23.83
C ILE A 855 -34.68 -28.92 23.78
N TYR A 856 -34.60 -29.47 22.57
CA TYR A 856 -34.34 -30.88 22.30
C TYR A 856 -32.96 -31.06 21.68
N VAL A 857 -32.17 -31.93 22.30
CA VAL A 857 -30.79 -32.25 21.92
C VAL A 857 -30.70 -33.71 21.50
N ALA A 858 -30.07 -34.00 20.36
CA ALA A 858 -29.88 -35.38 19.88
C ALA A 858 -28.51 -35.90 20.33
N LYS A 859 -28.45 -37.12 20.86
CA LYS A 859 -27.17 -37.76 21.24
C LYS A 859 -26.38 -38.24 20.03
N ASP A 860 -27.10 -38.88 19.11
CA ASP A 860 -26.55 -39.47 17.90
C ASP A 860 -27.28 -38.90 16.69
N TYR A 861 -26.60 -38.89 15.54
CA TYR A 861 -27.23 -38.56 14.27
C TYR A 861 -28.38 -39.53 13.96
N PRO A 862 -29.50 -39.06 13.39
CA PRO A 862 -30.55 -39.92 12.85
C PRO A 862 -29.96 -40.97 11.89
N SER A 863 -30.55 -42.17 11.84
CA SER A 863 -30.00 -43.32 11.11
C SER A 863 -29.54 -42.99 9.67
N TRP A 864 -30.35 -42.23 8.92
CA TRP A 864 -30.02 -41.84 7.54
C TRP A 864 -28.85 -40.84 7.46
N GLN A 865 -28.70 -39.94 8.44
CA GLN A 865 -27.57 -39.00 8.52
C GLN A 865 -26.30 -39.71 8.96
N HIS A 866 -26.40 -40.64 9.92
CA HIS A 866 -25.27 -41.45 10.37
C HIS A 866 -24.68 -42.28 9.24
N VAL A 867 -25.52 -42.96 8.46
CA VAL A 867 -25.09 -43.73 7.27
C VAL A 867 -24.45 -42.80 6.24
N THR A 868 -25.07 -41.64 5.97
CA THR A 868 -24.51 -40.66 5.03
C THR A 868 -23.14 -40.13 5.48
N LEU A 869 -22.98 -39.76 6.76
CA LEU A 869 -21.70 -39.31 7.33
C LEU A 869 -20.64 -40.40 7.32
N SER A 870 -21.01 -41.65 7.61
CA SER A 870 -20.09 -42.79 7.58
C SER A 870 -19.54 -43.04 6.17
N VAL A 871 -20.39 -42.93 5.15
CA VAL A 871 -19.96 -43.00 3.74
C VAL A 871 -19.04 -41.84 3.38
N LEU A 872 -19.40 -40.61 3.76
CA LEU A 872 -18.54 -39.44 3.51
C LEU A 872 -17.18 -39.57 4.21
N ARG A 873 -17.16 -40.05 5.45
CA ARG A 873 -15.93 -40.30 6.21
C ARG A 873 -15.05 -41.36 5.53
N SER A 874 -15.63 -42.48 5.12
CA SER A 874 -14.93 -43.52 4.37
C SER A 874 -14.27 -42.96 3.09
N HIS A 875 -15.01 -42.14 2.33
CA HIS A 875 -14.47 -41.48 1.14
C HIS A 875 -13.35 -40.49 1.45
N PHE A 876 -13.49 -39.73 2.54
CA PHE A 876 -12.51 -38.76 2.97
C PHE A 876 -11.20 -39.43 3.42
N GLU A 877 -11.29 -40.54 4.16
CA GLU A 877 -10.15 -41.34 4.60
C GLU A 877 -9.47 -42.05 3.41
N THR A 878 -10.25 -42.59 2.47
CA THR A 878 -9.73 -43.31 1.30
C THR A 878 -9.04 -42.39 0.28
N SER A 879 -9.48 -41.13 0.19
CA SER A 879 -9.04 -40.18 -0.86
C SER A 879 -8.07 -39.12 -0.34
N SER A 880 -7.35 -39.38 0.76
CA SER A 880 -6.37 -38.44 1.36
C SER A 880 -6.94 -37.04 1.63
N GLY A 881 -8.18 -36.96 2.13
CA GLY A 881 -8.81 -35.71 2.54
C GLY A 881 -9.61 -34.97 1.46
N LYS A 882 -10.06 -35.64 0.39
CA LYS A 882 -10.97 -35.07 -0.62
C LYS A 882 -12.22 -35.91 -0.79
N LEU A 883 -13.39 -35.26 -0.73
CA LEU A 883 -14.65 -35.93 -1.05
C LEU A 883 -14.86 -36.02 -2.57
N PRO A 884 -15.39 -37.15 -3.10
CA PRO A 884 -15.74 -37.30 -4.50
C PRO A 884 -16.78 -36.28 -4.99
N ASP A 885 -16.98 -36.25 -6.31
CA ASP A 885 -18.02 -35.42 -6.92
C ASP A 885 -19.42 -35.79 -6.39
N ASN A 886 -20.31 -34.79 -6.33
CA ASN A 886 -21.68 -35.00 -5.85
C ASN A 886 -22.43 -36.09 -6.63
N LYS A 887 -22.09 -36.31 -7.91
CA LYS A 887 -22.66 -37.39 -8.72
C LYS A 887 -22.28 -38.78 -8.20
N VAL A 888 -21.03 -38.96 -7.79
CA VAL A 888 -20.53 -40.24 -7.24
C VAL A 888 -21.18 -40.49 -5.89
N ILE A 889 -21.18 -39.48 -5.02
CA ILE A 889 -21.81 -39.57 -3.68
C ILE A 889 -23.31 -39.85 -3.80
N ALA A 890 -24.02 -39.16 -4.70
CA ALA A 890 -25.45 -39.38 -4.92
C ALA A 890 -25.76 -40.79 -5.46
N SER A 891 -24.90 -41.32 -6.34
CA SER A 891 -25.06 -42.66 -6.89
C SER A 891 -24.91 -43.73 -5.82
N GLU A 892 -23.91 -43.60 -4.95
CA GLU A 892 -23.65 -44.58 -3.89
C GLU A 892 -24.71 -44.54 -2.79
N LEU A 893 -25.05 -43.33 -2.31
CA LEU A 893 -26.12 -43.15 -1.32
C LEU A 893 -27.50 -43.58 -1.87
N GLY A 894 -27.74 -43.41 -3.17
CA GLY A 894 -28.97 -43.84 -3.83
C GLY A 894 -29.14 -45.36 -3.92
N ASN A 895 -28.04 -46.11 -3.87
CA ASN A 895 -28.05 -47.58 -3.89
C ASN A 895 -28.29 -48.19 -2.49
N LEU A 896 -28.26 -47.39 -1.42
CA LEU A 896 -28.50 -47.86 -0.05
C LEU A 896 -30.01 -47.92 0.25
N PRO A 897 -30.59 -49.10 0.54
CA PRO A 897 -32.03 -49.25 0.77
C PRO A 897 -32.57 -48.40 1.93
N GLU A 898 -31.74 -48.18 2.95
CA GLU A 898 -32.03 -47.43 4.17
C GLU A 898 -32.27 -45.93 3.91
N LEU A 899 -31.68 -45.39 2.83
CA LEU A 899 -31.78 -43.97 2.47
C LEU A 899 -32.92 -43.67 1.49
N LYS A 900 -33.59 -44.70 0.94
CA LYS A 900 -34.60 -44.55 -0.13
C LYS A 900 -35.75 -43.60 0.25
N LYS A 901 -36.18 -43.62 1.52
CA LYS A 901 -37.22 -42.71 2.05
C LYS A 901 -36.72 -41.27 2.24
N TYR A 902 -35.40 -41.07 2.36
CA TYR A 902 -34.76 -39.83 2.74
C TYR A 902 -33.95 -39.17 1.63
N MET A 903 -33.86 -39.76 0.43
CA MET A 903 -33.01 -39.27 -0.67
C MET A 903 -33.20 -37.77 -1.01
N LYS A 904 -34.40 -37.22 -0.83
CA LYS A 904 -34.64 -35.77 -1.01
C LYS A 904 -33.92 -34.89 0.03
N LYS A 905 -33.66 -35.41 1.24
CA LYS A 905 -32.94 -34.75 2.35
C LYS A 905 -31.42 -35.06 2.34
N VAL A 906 -31.02 -36.19 1.77
CA VAL A 906 -29.62 -36.68 1.77
C VAL A 906 -28.66 -35.72 1.05
N MET A 907 -28.95 -35.32 -0.19
CA MET A 907 -28.03 -34.45 -0.94
C MET A 907 -27.91 -33.01 -0.39
N PRO A 908 -28.99 -32.36 0.08
CA PRO A 908 -28.87 -31.12 0.84
C PRO A 908 -27.99 -31.25 2.08
N PHE A 909 -28.08 -32.38 2.80
CA PHE A 909 -27.22 -32.66 3.95
C PHE A 909 -25.76 -32.85 3.53
N VAL A 910 -25.47 -33.61 2.49
CA VAL A 910 -24.10 -33.76 1.91
C VAL A 910 -23.52 -32.39 1.51
N ALA A 911 -24.31 -31.54 0.87
CA ALA A 911 -23.87 -30.20 0.46
C ALA A 911 -23.51 -29.33 1.68
N MET A 912 -24.34 -29.36 2.72
CA MET A 912 -24.07 -28.67 3.98
C MET A 912 -22.81 -29.21 4.67
N ILE A 913 -22.60 -30.53 4.69
CA ILE A 913 -21.40 -31.15 5.26
C ILE A 913 -20.15 -30.74 4.47
N LYS A 914 -20.20 -30.71 3.13
CA LYS A 914 -19.10 -30.21 2.29
C LYS A 914 -18.79 -28.73 2.56
N GLU A 915 -19.81 -27.89 2.65
CA GLU A 915 -19.62 -26.47 2.94
C GLU A 915 -18.97 -26.26 4.33
N ASN A 916 -19.43 -27.02 5.32
CA ASN A 916 -18.86 -26.97 6.67
C ASN A 916 -17.47 -27.60 6.72
N LEU A 917 -17.19 -28.67 5.97
CA LEU A 917 -15.87 -29.29 5.87
C LEU A 917 -14.81 -28.29 5.38
N GLU A 918 -15.15 -27.45 4.41
CA GLU A 918 -14.28 -26.37 3.92
C GLU A 918 -14.13 -25.23 4.93
N LYS A 919 -15.16 -24.95 5.75
CA LYS A 919 -15.16 -23.84 6.73
C LYS A 919 -14.51 -24.19 8.06
N THR A 920 -14.76 -25.37 8.61
CA THR A 920 -14.40 -25.79 9.97
C THR A 920 -13.51 -27.04 10.00
N GLY A 921 -13.21 -27.64 8.84
CA GLY A 921 -12.27 -28.75 8.69
C GLY A 921 -12.90 -30.14 8.84
N PRO A 922 -12.06 -31.21 8.85
CA PRO A 922 -12.47 -32.62 8.78
C PRO A 922 -13.43 -33.11 9.87
N ARG A 923 -13.48 -32.39 10.99
CA ARG A 923 -14.21 -32.79 12.20
C ARG A 923 -15.73 -32.76 12.05
N VAL A 924 -16.23 -32.13 10.97
CA VAL A 924 -17.65 -32.19 10.59
C VAL A 924 -18.07 -33.63 10.22
N LEU A 925 -17.10 -34.51 9.95
CA LEU A 925 -17.32 -35.93 9.67
C LEU A 925 -17.32 -36.80 10.93
N ASP A 926 -17.09 -36.22 12.11
CA ASP A 926 -17.15 -36.95 13.38
C ASP A 926 -18.60 -37.34 13.69
N LEU A 927 -18.79 -38.60 14.12
CA LEU A 927 -20.11 -39.15 14.40
C LEU A 927 -20.69 -38.65 15.73
N GLN A 928 -19.84 -38.09 16.59
CA GLN A 928 -20.19 -37.54 17.90
C GLN A 928 -19.41 -36.24 18.11
N LEU A 929 -20.01 -35.32 18.87
CA LEU A 929 -19.35 -34.07 19.24
C LEU A 929 -18.30 -34.29 20.34
N GLU A 930 -17.28 -33.44 20.35
CA GLU A 930 -16.18 -33.48 21.33
C GLU A 930 -16.58 -33.01 22.74
N PHE A 931 -17.82 -32.51 22.91
CA PHE A 931 -18.35 -32.00 24.17
C PHE A 931 -19.82 -32.41 24.36
N ASP A 932 -20.27 -32.48 25.62
CA ASP A 932 -21.65 -32.80 25.97
C ASP A 932 -22.56 -31.58 25.76
N GLU A 933 -23.37 -31.60 24.70
CA GLU A 933 -24.31 -30.52 24.37
C GLU A 933 -25.30 -30.21 25.49
N GLN A 934 -25.84 -31.25 26.14
CA GLN A 934 -26.84 -31.05 27.19
C GLN A 934 -26.19 -30.38 28.39
N ALA A 935 -25.00 -30.85 28.80
CA ALA A 935 -24.26 -30.26 29.91
C ALA A 935 -23.96 -28.77 29.64
N VAL A 936 -23.46 -28.43 28.45
CA VAL A 936 -23.12 -27.04 28.07
C VAL A 936 -24.34 -26.12 28.13
N LEU A 937 -25.50 -26.57 27.64
CA LEU A 937 -26.74 -25.78 27.71
C LEU A 937 -27.26 -25.65 29.15
N MET A 938 -27.14 -26.71 29.94
CA MET A 938 -27.58 -26.72 31.34
C MET A 938 -26.75 -25.80 32.22
N GLU A 939 -25.41 -25.78 32.05
CA GLU A 939 -24.51 -24.86 32.75
C GLU A 939 -24.86 -23.39 32.50
N ASN A 940 -25.38 -23.06 31.31
CA ASN A 940 -25.66 -21.69 30.88
C ASN A 940 -27.16 -21.38 30.79
N ILE A 941 -28.02 -22.23 31.37
CA ILE A 941 -29.49 -22.12 31.21
C ILE A 941 -30.06 -20.84 31.81
N VAL A 942 -29.46 -20.35 32.89
CA VAL A 942 -29.85 -19.10 33.55
C VAL A 942 -29.61 -17.92 32.63
N TYR A 943 -28.47 -17.90 31.92
CA TYR A 943 -28.14 -16.87 30.94
C TYR A 943 -29.13 -16.90 29.77
N LEU A 944 -29.41 -18.09 29.22
CA LEU A 944 -30.35 -18.25 28.12
C LEU A 944 -31.76 -17.79 28.51
N THR A 945 -32.23 -18.18 29.71
CA THR A 945 -33.56 -17.80 30.23
C THR A 945 -33.66 -16.30 30.40
N ASN A 946 -32.65 -15.66 31.00
CA ASN A 946 -32.61 -14.22 31.22
C ASN A 946 -32.52 -13.46 29.89
N SER A 947 -31.67 -13.91 28.97
CA SER A 947 -31.46 -13.24 27.69
C SER A 947 -32.66 -13.34 26.75
N LEU A 948 -33.41 -14.44 26.79
CA LEU A 948 -34.63 -14.62 26.00
C LEU A 948 -35.86 -14.03 26.71
N GLU A 949 -35.68 -13.53 27.93
CA GLU A 949 -36.74 -13.00 28.81
C GLU A 949 -37.87 -14.01 29.05
N LEU A 950 -37.53 -15.30 29.08
CA LEU A 950 -38.45 -16.39 29.39
C LEU A 950 -38.56 -16.60 30.90
N GLU A 951 -39.47 -17.46 31.33
CA GLU A 951 -39.61 -17.86 32.73
C GLU A 951 -38.89 -19.18 33.01
N ARG A 952 -38.94 -20.12 32.07
CA ARG A 952 -38.28 -21.42 32.20
C ARG A 952 -37.87 -21.99 30.84
N ILE A 953 -36.69 -22.59 30.82
CA ILE A 953 -36.20 -23.41 29.71
C ILE A 953 -36.07 -24.85 30.23
N GLU A 954 -36.57 -25.82 29.47
CA GLU A 954 -36.38 -27.25 29.71
C GLU A 954 -35.46 -27.82 28.63
N VAL A 955 -34.39 -28.52 29.01
CA VAL A 955 -33.51 -29.21 28.05
C VAL A 955 -33.77 -30.70 28.15
N LYS A 956 -34.26 -31.31 27.06
CA LYS A 956 -34.60 -32.74 26.98
C LYS A 956 -33.82 -33.41 25.86
N PHE A 957 -33.66 -34.73 25.96
CA PHE A 957 -33.18 -35.50 24.81
C PHE A 957 -34.26 -35.61 23.74
N ALA A 958 -33.87 -35.54 22.47
CA ALA A 958 -34.78 -35.63 21.34
C ALA A 958 -35.58 -36.95 21.28
N SER A 959 -35.15 -37.98 22.01
CA SER A 959 -35.88 -39.24 22.21
C SER A 959 -37.25 -39.05 22.88
N GLU A 960 -37.39 -38.02 23.73
CA GLU A 960 -38.64 -37.68 24.43
C GLU A 960 -39.54 -36.73 23.62
N ALA A 961 -39.13 -36.35 22.41
CA ALA A 961 -39.84 -35.41 21.57
C ALA A 961 -40.88 -36.10 20.67
N GLU A 962 -41.76 -35.29 20.08
CA GLU A 962 -42.67 -35.74 19.02
C GLU A 962 -41.89 -36.24 17.78
N ASP A 963 -42.51 -37.12 16.99
CA ASP A 963 -41.85 -37.84 15.88
C ASP A 963 -41.08 -36.92 14.93
N LYS A 964 -41.62 -35.72 14.64
CA LYS A 964 -41.00 -34.73 13.76
C LYS A 964 -39.70 -34.17 14.34
N VAL A 965 -39.69 -33.81 15.62
CA VAL A 965 -38.49 -33.29 16.30
C VAL A 965 -37.46 -34.41 16.46
N ARG A 966 -37.89 -35.63 16.76
CA ARG A 966 -37.00 -36.80 16.89
C ARG A 966 -36.31 -37.16 15.56
N GLU A 967 -36.98 -37.00 14.43
CA GLU A 967 -36.44 -37.35 13.11
C GLU A 967 -35.56 -36.24 12.49
N ASP A 968 -35.83 -34.97 12.79
CA ASP A 968 -35.12 -33.82 12.20
C ASP A 968 -34.03 -33.23 13.12
N CYS A 969 -34.04 -33.50 14.44
CA CYS A 969 -33.00 -33.03 15.36
C CYS A 969 -31.69 -33.79 15.14
N CYS A 970 -30.57 -33.07 15.12
CA CYS A 970 -29.24 -33.66 14.98
C CYS A 970 -28.23 -32.97 15.92
N PRO A 971 -27.15 -33.67 16.32
CA PRO A 971 -26.10 -33.09 17.13
C PRO A 971 -25.54 -31.81 16.49
N GLY A 972 -25.31 -30.78 17.31
CA GLY A 972 -24.84 -29.46 16.93
C GLY A 972 -25.95 -28.48 16.54
N LYS A 973 -27.18 -28.96 16.33
CA LYS A 973 -28.32 -28.14 15.89
C LYS A 973 -29.59 -28.51 16.66
N PRO A 974 -29.68 -28.12 17.95
CA PRO A 974 -30.85 -28.43 18.76
C PRO A 974 -32.11 -27.78 18.19
N LEU A 975 -33.23 -28.48 18.35
CA LEU A 975 -34.55 -27.94 18.03
C LEU A 975 -35.23 -27.41 19.29
N ASN A 976 -36.19 -26.50 19.13
CA ASN A 976 -36.90 -25.92 20.25
C ASN A 976 -38.37 -25.68 19.93
N VAL A 977 -39.17 -25.70 20.99
CA VAL A 977 -40.61 -25.42 20.94
C VAL A 977 -40.95 -24.41 22.02
N PHE A 978 -41.53 -23.28 21.60
CA PHE A 978 -42.07 -22.28 22.52
C PHE A 978 -43.49 -22.64 22.94
N ARG A 979 -43.80 -22.47 24.22
CA ARG A 979 -45.15 -22.67 24.74
C ARG A 979 -45.55 -21.49 25.64
N THR A 980 -46.82 -21.14 25.58
CA THR A 980 -47.44 -20.16 26.48
C THR A 980 -48.32 -20.92 27.45
N GLU A 981 -47.98 -20.87 28.73
CA GLU A 981 -48.84 -21.44 29.75
C GLU A 981 -49.94 -20.44 30.14
N PRO A 982 -51.22 -20.86 30.13
CA PRO A 982 -52.33 -19.98 30.50
C PRO A 982 -52.28 -19.64 31.99
N GLY A 983 -52.64 -18.40 32.33
CA GLY A 983 -52.66 -17.91 33.71
C GLY A 983 -53.87 -17.04 34.00
N VAL A 984 -54.14 -16.83 35.29
CA VAL A 984 -55.16 -15.91 35.80
C VAL A 984 -54.45 -14.67 36.34
N LEU A 985 -54.90 -13.50 35.92
CA LEU A 985 -54.34 -12.22 36.33
C LEU A 985 -54.76 -11.89 37.77
N VAL A 986 -53.79 -11.66 38.65
CA VAL A 986 -53.97 -11.30 40.06
C VAL A 986 -53.28 -9.96 40.34
N SER A 987 -53.94 -9.09 41.09
CA SER A 987 -53.42 -7.77 41.47
C SER A 987 -52.60 -7.86 42.75
N LEU A 988 -51.29 -7.65 42.67
CA LEU A 988 -50.40 -7.57 43.83
C LEU A 988 -50.25 -6.12 44.28
N VAL A 989 -50.64 -5.81 45.51
CA VAL A 989 -50.64 -4.44 46.07
C VAL A 989 -49.60 -4.35 47.18
N ASN A 990 -48.82 -3.26 47.20
CA ASN A 990 -47.95 -2.93 48.34
C ASN A 990 -48.59 -1.83 49.19
N PRO A 991 -49.01 -2.13 50.44
CA PRO A 991 -49.63 -1.16 51.34
C PRO A 991 -48.62 -0.40 52.22
N GLN A 992 -47.31 -0.66 52.12
CA GLN A 992 -46.31 -0.04 52.99
C GLN A 992 -46.17 1.45 52.69
N PRO A 993 -46.37 2.33 53.68
CA PRO A 993 -46.20 3.77 53.49
C PRO A 993 -44.73 4.08 53.17
N PHE A 994 -44.51 5.04 52.25
CA PHE A 994 -43.18 5.53 51.85
C PHE A 994 -42.23 4.50 51.21
N SER A 995 -42.72 3.33 50.79
CA SER A 995 -41.89 2.26 50.19
C SER A 995 -41.47 2.52 48.73
N GLY A 996 -42.20 3.38 48.01
CA GLY A 996 -41.99 3.62 46.57
C GLY A 996 -42.49 2.50 45.65
N HIS A 997 -43.08 1.44 46.21
CA HIS A 997 -43.64 0.29 45.50
C HIS A 997 -45.17 0.42 45.33
N PHE A 998 -45.71 -0.01 44.19
CA PHE A 998 -47.12 0.19 43.82
C PHE A 998 -47.82 -1.11 43.41
N SER A 999 -49.11 -1.03 43.09
CA SER A 999 -49.87 -2.18 42.61
C SER A 999 -49.39 -2.67 41.23
N ALA A 1000 -49.14 -3.97 41.11
CA ALA A 1000 -48.74 -4.64 39.88
C ALA A 1000 -49.69 -5.80 39.56
N LYS A 1001 -50.06 -5.98 38.29
CA LYS A 1001 -50.86 -7.13 37.86
C LYS A 1001 -49.93 -8.24 37.37
N ILE A 1002 -50.01 -9.41 37.99
CA ILE A 1002 -49.19 -10.57 37.67
C ILE A 1002 -50.10 -11.73 37.28
N GLU A 1003 -49.79 -12.42 36.18
CA GLU A 1003 -50.47 -13.67 35.85
C GLU A 1003 -49.95 -14.78 36.75
N ILE A 1004 -50.81 -15.44 37.51
CA ILE A 1004 -50.52 -16.67 38.25
C ILE A 1004 -50.92 -17.86 37.39
N ARG A 1005 -50.10 -18.90 37.37
CA ARG A 1005 -50.23 -20.12 36.57
C ARG A 1005 -50.27 -21.36 37.45
N GLN A 1006 -50.71 -22.46 36.85
CA GLN A 1006 -50.80 -23.74 37.53
C GLN A 1006 -49.42 -24.22 37.99
N GLY A 1007 -49.28 -24.54 39.28
CA GLY A 1007 -48.05 -25.08 39.86
C GLY A 1007 -47.01 -24.02 40.24
N ASP A 1008 -47.35 -22.73 40.17
CA ASP A 1008 -46.47 -21.69 40.66
C ASP A 1008 -46.18 -21.84 42.16
N ASN A 1009 -45.00 -21.41 42.58
CA ASN A 1009 -44.63 -21.27 43.99
C ASN A 1009 -44.39 -19.79 44.32
N ARG A 1010 -44.17 -19.50 45.61
CA ARG A 1010 -43.88 -18.14 46.10
C ARG A 1010 -42.81 -17.43 45.27
N ASP A 1011 -41.69 -18.09 45.02
CA ASP A 1011 -40.53 -17.49 44.35
C ASP A 1011 -40.78 -17.22 42.86
N SER A 1012 -41.57 -18.05 42.19
CA SER A 1012 -41.99 -17.83 40.80
C SER A 1012 -42.90 -16.60 40.66
N VAL A 1013 -43.77 -16.34 41.64
CA VAL A 1013 -44.60 -15.14 41.68
C VAL A 1013 -43.75 -13.90 41.98
N ILE A 1014 -42.83 -13.97 42.96
CA ILE A 1014 -41.93 -12.86 43.29
C ILE A 1014 -41.01 -12.52 42.10
N ARG A 1015 -40.45 -13.52 41.40
CA ARG A 1015 -39.62 -13.27 40.21
C ARG A 1015 -40.36 -12.54 39.11
N ARG A 1016 -41.65 -12.85 38.88
CA ARG A 1016 -42.49 -12.08 37.93
C ARG A 1016 -42.77 -10.67 38.45
N LEU A 1017 -42.99 -10.51 39.75
CA LEU A 1017 -43.14 -9.19 40.36
C LEU A 1017 -41.88 -8.33 40.18
N MET A 1018 -40.68 -8.87 40.39
CA MET A 1018 -39.40 -8.17 40.18
C MET A 1018 -39.17 -7.74 38.73
N LYS A 1019 -39.72 -8.47 37.75
CA LYS A 1019 -39.67 -8.08 36.33
C LYS A 1019 -40.53 -6.86 36.04
N VAL A 1020 -41.65 -6.71 36.77
CA VAL A 1020 -42.60 -5.58 36.62
C VAL A 1020 -42.15 -4.38 37.46
N ASP A 1021 -41.71 -4.62 38.70
CA ASP A 1021 -41.16 -3.61 39.61
C ASP A 1021 -39.64 -3.81 39.79
N ARG A 1022 -38.88 -3.06 38.97
CA ARG A 1022 -37.41 -3.08 38.96
C ARG A 1022 -36.78 -2.48 40.21
N GLY A 1023 -37.56 -1.90 41.13
CA GLY A 1023 -37.09 -1.42 42.43
C GLY A 1023 -36.72 -2.57 43.37
N ILE A 1024 -37.28 -3.75 43.16
CA ILE A 1024 -37.04 -4.95 43.96
C ILE A 1024 -35.80 -5.68 43.42
N LYS A 1025 -34.71 -5.68 44.18
CA LYS A 1025 -33.41 -6.27 43.77
C LYS A 1025 -33.11 -7.64 44.36
N ASP A 1026 -33.79 -8.00 45.45
CA ASP A 1026 -33.51 -9.20 46.22
C ASP A 1026 -34.83 -9.93 46.50
N LEU A 1027 -34.88 -11.21 46.11
CA LEU A 1027 -36.06 -12.05 46.26
C LEU A 1027 -36.35 -12.38 47.73
N SER A 1028 -35.31 -12.50 48.56
CA SER A 1028 -35.42 -12.86 49.98
C SER A 1028 -36.09 -11.78 50.82
N LYS A 1029 -36.10 -10.54 50.32
CA LYS A 1029 -36.67 -9.36 50.96
C LYS A 1029 -38.16 -9.18 50.70
N VAL A 1030 -38.75 -9.99 49.82
CA VAL A 1030 -40.16 -9.88 49.45
C VAL A 1030 -40.99 -10.89 50.19
N LYS A 1031 -42.01 -10.42 50.92
CA LYS A 1031 -42.98 -11.25 51.61
C LYS A 1031 -44.34 -11.19 50.92
N LEU A 1032 -44.80 -12.31 50.37
CA LEU A 1032 -46.14 -12.46 49.79
C LEU A 1032 -47.16 -12.83 50.87
N MET A 1033 -48.33 -12.20 50.83
CA MET A 1033 -49.44 -12.46 51.75
C MET A 1033 -50.77 -12.53 50.99
N ARG A 1034 -51.70 -13.34 51.50
CA ARG A 1034 -53.10 -13.40 51.06
C ARG A 1034 -54.01 -12.77 52.12
N PHE A 1035 -55.17 -12.27 51.71
CA PHE A 1035 -56.21 -11.88 52.66
C PHE A 1035 -56.85 -13.10 53.31
N ASP A 1036 -57.25 -12.97 54.57
CA ASP A 1036 -57.99 -14.03 55.27
C ASP A 1036 -59.41 -14.19 54.70
N ASP A 1037 -60.04 -13.07 54.30
CA ASP A 1037 -61.25 -13.01 53.47
C ASP A 1037 -60.90 -12.50 52.06
N PRO A 1038 -60.94 -13.35 51.02
CA PRO A 1038 -60.52 -13.00 49.67
C PRO A 1038 -61.49 -12.04 48.93
N LEU A 1039 -62.71 -11.83 49.41
CA LEU A 1039 -63.72 -11.00 48.75
C LEU A 1039 -63.89 -9.63 49.43
N LEU A 1040 -63.99 -9.61 50.76
CA LEU A 1040 -64.18 -8.38 51.53
C LEU A 1040 -62.86 -7.76 52.00
N GLY A 1041 -61.81 -8.56 52.18
CA GLY A 1041 -60.49 -8.08 52.62
C GLY A 1041 -59.91 -6.97 51.73
N PRO A 1042 -59.81 -7.17 50.39
CA PRO A 1042 -59.34 -6.13 49.47
C PRO A 1042 -60.19 -4.85 49.44
N ARG A 1043 -61.44 -4.91 49.93
CA ARG A 1043 -62.40 -3.78 49.93
C ARG A 1043 -62.38 -2.98 51.25
N ARG A 1044 -61.60 -3.41 52.24
CA ARG A 1044 -61.41 -2.70 53.51
C ARG A 1044 -60.29 -1.68 53.40
N VAL A 1045 -60.48 -0.51 54.01
CA VAL A 1045 -59.48 0.55 54.03
C VAL A 1045 -58.25 0.09 54.83
N PRO A 1046 -57.03 0.12 54.27
CA PRO A 1046 -55.82 -0.26 55.00
C PRO A 1046 -55.57 0.67 56.19
N VAL A 1047 -55.24 0.10 57.36
CA VAL A 1047 -54.85 0.87 58.56
C VAL A 1047 -53.34 0.99 58.60
N LEU A 1048 -52.85 2.22 58.66
CA LEU A 1048 -51.42 2.56 58.63
C LEU A 1048 -50.66 1.92 59.83
N GLY A 1049 -49.56 1.22 59.58
CA GLY A 1049 -48.77 0.52 60.61
C GLY A 1049 -49.35 -0.85 61.06
N LYS A 1050 -50.40 -1.33 60.39
CA LYS A 1050 -51.04 -2.64 60.63
C LYS A 1050 -51.15 -3.44 59.32
N GLU A 1051 -50.05 -3.49 58.56
CA GLU A 1051 -50.00 -4.10 57.23
C GLU A 1051 -50.28 -5.61 57.27
N HIS A 1052 -50.02 -6.27 58.40
CA HIS A 1052 -50.22 -7.71 58.61
C HIS A 1052 -51.62 -8.13 59.11
N THR A 1053 -52.46 -7.19 59.56
CA THR A 1053 -53.76 -7.53 60.15
C THR A 1053 -54.73 -8.07 59.09
N GLU A 1054 -55.44 -9.17 59.41
CA GLU A 1054 -56.36 -9.92 58.54
C GLU A 1054 -55.74 -10.47 57.25
N LYS A 1055 -54.43 -10.79 57.32
CA LYS A 1055 -53.66 -11.33 56.19
C LYS A 1055 -52.76 -12.47 56.66
N THR A 1056 -52.73 -13.54 55.90
CA THR A 1056 -51.88 -14.70 56.15
C THR A 1056 -50.68 -14.69 55.19
N PRO A 1057 -49.43 -14.83 55.67
CA PRO A 1057 -48.26 -14.95 54.80
C PRO A 1057 -48.24 -16.28 54.04
N ILE A 1058 -47.75 -16.26 52.81
CA ILE A 1058 -47.62 -17.44 51.95
C ILE A 1058 -46.25 -18.06 52.18
N SER A 1059 -46.21 -19.33 52.60
CA SER A 1059 -44.96 -20.04 52.84
C SER A 1059 -44.27 -20.50 51.54
N GLU A 1060 -43.06 -21.01 51.70
CA GLU A 1060 -42.24 -21.56 50.61
C GLU A 1060 -42.79 -22.86 50.05
N GLN A 1061 -43.55 -23.61 50.84
CA GLN A 1061 -44.12 -24.91 50.45
C GLN A 1061 -45.47 -24.77 49.74
N ALA A 1062 -45.99 -23.54 49.63
CA ALA A 1062 -47.29 -23.29 49.06
C ALA A 1062 -47.26 -23.34 47.52
N VAL A 1063 -48.25 -24.03 46.93
CA VAL A 1063 -48.39 -24.19 45.48
C VAL A 1063 -49.68 -23.54 45.02
N PHE A 1064 -49.59 -22.69 44.00
CA PHE A 1064 -50.75 -22.05 43.38
C PHE A 1064 -51.38 -22.98 42.32
N HIS A 1065 -52.69 -23.10 42.36
CA HIS A 1065 -53.50 -23.85 41.40
C HIS A 1065 -54.51 -22.90 40.76
N VAL A 1066 -54.63 -22.95 39.44
CA VAL A 1066 -55.42 -22.01 38.65
C VAL A 1066 -56.56 -22.76 37.99
N ASP A 1067 -57.78 -22.29 38.24
CA ASP A 1067 -58.97 -22.70 37.49
C ASP A 1067 -59.22 -21.66 36.39
N LEU A 1068 -58.91 -22.05 35.17
CA LEU A 1068 -59.05 -21.21 33.98
C LEU A 1068 -60.52 -20.97 33.59
N THR A 1069 -61.42 -21.88 33.99
CA THR A 1069 -62.85 -21.79 33.65
C THR A 1069 -63.54 -20.76 34.54
N SER A 1070 -63.25 -20.80 35.84
CA SER A 1070 -63.81 -19.85 36.81
C SER A 1070 -62.95 -18.61 37.02
N LYS A 1071 -61.76 -18.53 36.40
CA LYS A 1071 -60.72 -17.50 36.62
C LYS A 1071 -60.37 -17.30 38.10
N LYS A 1072 -60.28 -18.41 38.84
CA LYS A 1072 -59.93 -18.41 40.27
C LYS A 1072 -58.56 -19.00 40.50
N VAL A 1073 -57.90 -18.55 41.55
CA VAL A 1073 -56.62 -19.09 42.00
C VAL A 1073 -56.80 -19.64 43.41
N HIS A 1074 -56.33 -20.86 43.62
CA HIS A 1074 -56.31 -21.53 44.90
C HIS A 1074 -54.87 -21.77 45.34
N LEU A 1075 -54.60 -21.67 46.62
CA LEU A 1075 -53.32 -22.03 47.22
C LEU A 1075 -53.47 -23.35 47.95
N THR A 1076 -52.59 -24.32 47.70
CA THR A 1076 -52.50 -25.55 48.50
C THR A 1076 -51.27 -25.47 49.40
N GLU A 1077 -51.47 -25.66 50.70
CA GLU A 1077 -50.42 -25.63 51.71
C GLU A 1077 -50.75 -26.66 52.80
N ASN A 1078 -49.83 -27.58 53.12
CA ASN A 1078 -50.02 -28.64 54.12
C ASN A 1078 -51.33 -29.47 53.94
N GLY A 1079 -51.75 -29.68 52.69
CA GLY A 1079 -52.98 -30.42 52.36
C GLY A 1079 -54.28 -29.61 52.46
N LEU A 1080 -54.23 -28.35 52.90
CA LEU A 1080 -55.37 -27.43 52.94
C LEU A 1080 -55.40 -26.56 51.68
N ARG A 1081 -56.59 -26.38 51.09
CA ARG A 1081 -56.80 -25.58 49.88
C ARG A 1081 -57.55 -24.29 50.22
N ALA A 1082 -56.97 -23.13 49.95
CA ALA A 1082 -57.53 -21.80 50.23
C ALA A 1082 -57.75 -21.01 48.92
N ASP A 1083 -58.86 -20.27 48.80
CA ASP A 1083 -59.08 -19.30 47.71
C ASP A 1083 -58.31 -18.00 48.02
N ILE A 1084 -57.51 -17.51 47.07
CA ILE A 1084 -56.72 -16.28 47.27
C ILE A 1084 -57.43 -15.02 46.74
N GLY A 1085 -58.56 -15.17 46.03
CA GLY A 1085 -59.26 -14.05 45.40
C GLY A 1085 -58.54 -13.50 44.16
N ASP A 1086 -58.80 -12.23 43.85
CA ASP A 1086 -58.22 -11.49 42.71
C ASP A 1086 -57.05 -10.56 43.10
N THR A 1087 -56.80 -10.42 44.41
CA THR A 1087 -55.86 -9.43 44.96
C THR A 1087 -55.00 -10.05 46.05
N MET A 1088 -53.69 -9.85 45.96
CA MET A 1088 -52.69 -10.28 46.94
C MET A 1088 -51.86 -9.10 47.45
N ILE A 1089 -51.16 -9.27 48.57
CA ILE A 1089 -50.27 -8.26 49.12
C ILE A 1089 -48.82 -8.72 49.00
N TYR A 1090 -47.93 -7.79 48.67
CA TYR A 1090 -46.49 -7.98 48.82
C TYR A 1090 -45.89 -6.87 49.67
N LEU A 1091 -44.92 -7.24 50.51
CA LEU A 1091 -44.13 -6.32 51.32
C LEU A 1091 -42.66 -6.48 50.95
N VAL A 1092 -41.91 -5.39 50.93
CA VAL A 1092 -40.47 -5.36 50.66
C VAL A 1092 -39.77 -4.85 51.92
N HIS A 1093 -38.81 -5.62 52.43
CA HIS A 1093 -38.13 -5.37 53.72
C HIS A 1093 -36.64 -5.02 53.58
#